data_AF-A0A1M5QW19-F1
#
_entry.id   AF-A0A1M5QW19-F1
#
_cell.length_a   1.000
_cell.length_b   1.000
_cell.length_c   1.000
_cell.angle_alpha   90.00
_cell.angle_beta   90.00
_cell.angle_gamma   90.00
#
_symmetry.space_group_name_H-M   'P 1'
#
loop_
_entity.id
_entity.type
_entity.pdbx_description
1 polymer ?
#
loop_
_entity_poly.entity_id
_entity_poly.type
_entity_poly.pdbx_seq_one_letter_code
_entity_poly.pdbx_strand_id
1 'polypeptide(L)'
;MSSKSQRAILEKYRRHAFMNLSLTSMEGEEWMDMPEFDGHYAISNYGRIWAAPRPIFSTSGQLYFTRERMRKQNLTRYYNSYVKDYTDQLSVHLRYEGKNYGFKVNRLVYHFFVKPLDTSNERLPVIHRDGDNCNNHYDNLVLMTGTQLYKHILDLQRIPRSGRRSTKGKRTTWSPENSPRPIIKYSLEGKKLKTYTSVAEAAADNQTHRGNIRAVASGKLIQSHGFVYRFQGDHYRGEHADFSYEKPVTQYALNGKRLNVFPSVKQAGVVSGIDSNTISKCALGKARIAGGYVWRYGDNPYKGEFDGQIRNSAKTIQQYSLEGKVVGRFSSVNEAAKETGFSTATLLDCAYKRSKVSHGFVWRFAGDTYRGEFKDYRAGRPVTQMSLEGKVLKTYHTIEAAAKASGLTSDNIQKNVTGANRTAGGFIWRYAKDSEVRKLPAYKPGTYTKSSHGEKEVIQYSIEGKKLAVYSSITEASRAIGLSGSGIAVALDSDHRSSGGFVWRTKGNPYRGLLIKNPPANKAKTVSQYDLKGRRVAIYPSTKQAEAATGVYATTISQVALGKLKSTGGFIWQYGKGPKTLDVEAHYASTREHVRQISKAVAKYTIGGKFICEYPSIHAAAREEGISAGSISSVINGQSQSAGGNLWKLLE
;
A
#
# COMPACT_ATOMS: atom_id res chain seq x y z
N MET A 1 14.10 -0.04 -31.13
CA MET A 1 14.44 -0.79 -32.36
C MET A 1 13.63 -0.20 -33.51
N SER A 2 14.23 0.00 -34.68
CA SER A 2 13.52 0.45 -35.89
C SER A 2 12.46 -0.58 -36.33
N SER A 3 11.35 -0.14 -36.94
CA SER A 3 10.27 -1.04 -37.40
C SER A 3 10.75 -2.08 -38.43
N LYS A 4 11.79 -1.75 -39.23
CA LYS A 4 12.46 -2.68 -40.14
C LYS A 4 13.15 -3.83 -39.41
N SER A 5 13.83 -3.55 -38.29
CA SER A 5 14.53 -4.56 -37.50
C SER A 5 13.55 -5.52 -36.81
N GLN A 6 12.36 -5.04 -36.42
CA GLN A 6 11.35 -5.86 -35.77
C GLN A 6 10.67 -6.83 -36.76
N ARG A 7 10.46 -6.40 -38.01
CA ARG A 7 9.89 -7.23 -39.09
C ARG A 7 10.83 -8.38 -39.48
N ALA A 8 12.13 -8.13 -39.61
CA ALA A 8 13.13 -9.17 -39.92
C ALA A 8 13.23 -10.26 -38.82
N ILE A 9 13.03 -9.88 -37.55
CA ILE A 9 13.02 -10.81 -36.42
C ILE A 9 11.78 -11.70 -36.43
N LEU A 10 10.60 -11.12 -36.70
CA LEU A 10 9.37 -11.90 -36.78
C LEU A 10 9.41 -12.90 -37.95
N GLU A 11 10.09 -12.57 -39.04
CA GLU A 11 10.28 -13.51 -40.16
C GLU A 11 11.21 -14.67 -39.78
N LYS A 12 12.32 -14.40 -39.07
CA LYS A 12 13.24 -15.45 -38.59
C LYS A 12 12.53 -16.54 -37.78
N TYR A 13 11.56 -16.13 -36.96
CA TYR A 13 10.85 -17.02 -36.04
C TYR A 13 9.48 -17.50 -36.54
N ARG A 14 9.14 -17.22 -37.80
CA ARG A 14 7.78 -17.44 -38.34
C ARG A 14 7.28 -18.88 -38.21
N ARG A 15 8.19 -19.86 -38.19
CA ARG A 15 7.87 -21.29 -38.07
C ARG A 15 7.85 -21.80 -36.62
N HIS A 16 8.25 -20.98 -35.64
CA HIS A 16 8.28 -21.38 -34.24
C HIS A 16 6.89 -21.34 -33.62
N ALA A 17 6.61 -22.31 -32.75
CA ALA A 17 5.33 -22.47 -32.05
C ALA A 17 4.81 -21.19 -31.38
N PHE A 18 5.69 -20.39 -30.75
CA PHE A 18 5.27 -19.18 -30.03
C PHE A 18 4.70 -18.07 -30.94
N MET A 19 4.94 -18.14 -32.25
CA MET A 19 4.37 -17.22 -33.24
C MET A 19 2.95 -17.60 -33.64
N ASN A 20 2.53 -18.85 -33.38
CA ASN A 20 1.17 -19.30 -33.61
C ASN A 20 0.24 -18.85 -32.47
N LEU A 21 -0.52 -17.78 -32.73
CA LEU A 21 -1.52 -17.23 -31.81
C LEU A 21 -2.94 -17.75 -32.06
N SER A 22 -3.12 -18.73 -32.96
CA SER A 22 -4.41 -19.41 -33.17
C SER A 22 -4.86 -20.09 -31.88
N LEU A 23 -6.16 -20.31 -31.69
CA LEU A 23 -6.66 -21.15 -30.60
C LEU A 23 -6.60 -22.64 -30.93
N THR A 24 -6.42 -22.99 -32.21
CA THR A 24 -6.29 -24.38 -32.65
C THR A 24 -4.96 -24.97 -32.16
N SER A 25 -5.02 -26.22 -31.66
CA SER A 25 -3.85 -27.02 -31.33
C SER A 25 -3.05 -27.34 -32.60
N MET A 26 -1.73 -27.38 -32.46
CA MET A 26 -0.84 -27.91 -33.50
C MET A 26 -0.82 -29.44 -33.45
N GLU A 27 -0.32 -30.06 -34.51
CA GLU A 27 -0.09 -31.51 -34.53
C GLU A 27 0.87 -31.92 -33.40
N GLY A 28 0.52 -32.96 -32.65
CA GLY A 28 1.29 -33.43 -31.49
C GLY A 28 1.30 -32.49 -30.28
N GLU A 29 0.50 -31.42 -30.28
CA GLU A 29 0.46 -30.46 -29.18
C GLU A 29 -0.40 -30.95 -28.01
N GLU A 30 0.23 -31.11 -26.87
CA GLU A 30 -0.40 -31.48 -25.60
C GLU A 30 -0.41 -30.30 -24.65
N TRP A 31 -1.47 -30.17 -23.86
CA TRP A 31 -1.67 -29.05 -22.93
C TRP A 31 -1.73 -29.54 -21.49
N MET A 32 -1.07 -28.80 -20.60
CA MET A 32 -1.17 -28.99 -19.15
C MET A 32 -1.64 -27.70 -18.49
N ASP A 33 -2.60 -27.83 -17.59
CA ASP A 33 -3.04 -26.72 -16.75
C ASP A 33 -1.91 -26.26 -15.83
N MET A 34 -1.85 -24.95 -15.59
CA MET A 34 -0.95 -24.35 -14.59
C MET A 34 -1.74 -24.14 -13.28
N PRO A 35 -1.67 -25.06 -12.30
CA PRO A 35 -2.57 -25.07 -11.16
C PRO A 35 -2.48 -23.83 -10.29
N GLU A 36 -1.31 -23.18 -10.25
CA GLU A 36 -1.07 -21.94 -9.51
C GLU A 36 -1.89 -20.74 -10.02
N PHE A 37 -2.61 -20.90 -11.14
CA PHE A 37 -3.47 -19.87 -11.73
C PHE A 37 -4.95 -20.27 -11.83
N ASP A 38 -5.42 -21.22 -11.02
CA ASP A 38 -6.84 -21.59 -10.91
C ASP A 38 -7.50 -21.92 -12.27
N GLY A 39 -6.75 -22.61 -13.16
CA GLY A 39 -7.25 -23.02 -14.48
C GLY A 39 -7.34 -21.89 -15.51
N HIS A 40 -6.84 -20.70 -15.20
CA HIS A 40 -6.86 -19.57 -16.14
C HIS A 40 -5.71 -19.56 -17.14
N TYR A 41 -4.72 -20.42 -16.94
CA TYR A 41 -3.58 -20.57 -17.81
C TYR A 41 -3.25 -22.05 -17.98
N ALA A 42 -2.96 -22.43 -19.22
CA ALA A 42 -2.40 -23.72 -19.56
C ALA A 42 -1.18 -23.50 -20.45
N ILE A 43 -0.24 -24.43 -20.38
CA ILE A 43 0.98 -24.43 -21.18
C ILE A 43 1.04 -25.68 -22.03
N SER A 44 1.48 -25.55 -23.28
CA SER A 44 1.69 -26.69 -24.16
C SER A 44 3.10 -27.25 -24.08
N ASN A 45 3.27 -28.50 -24.53
CA ASN A 45 4.57 -29.15 -24.69
C ASN A 45 5.50 -28.41 -25.67
N TYR A 46 4.96 -27.54 -26.54
CA TYR A 46 5.71 -26.62 -27.41
C TYR A 46 5.97 -25.24 -26.77
N GLY A 47 5.50 -25.02 -25.55
CA GLY A 47 5.63 -23.77 -24.81
C GLY A 47 4.68 -22.67 -25.25
N ARG A 48 3.59 -22.96 -25.99
CA ARG A 48 2.49 -22.00 -26.17
C ARG A 48 1.72 -21.89 -24.86
N ILE A 49 1.12 -20.72 -24.64
CA ILE A 49 0.42 -20.44 -23.38
C ILE A 49 -0.98 -19.97 -23.71
N TRP A 50 -1.93 -20.81 -23.34
CA TRP A 50 -3.34 -20.54 -23.47
C TRP A 50 -3.81 -19.79 -22.22
N ALA A 51 -4.66 -18.79 -22.42
CA ALA A 51 -5.27 -18.04 -21.33
C ALA A 51 -6.78 -18.09 -21.46
N ALA A 52 -7.43 -18.71 -20.48
CA ALA A 52 -8.87 -18.73 -20.36
C ALA A 52 -9.44 -17.31 -20.17
N PRO A 53 -10.72 -17.10 -20.52
CA PRO A 53 -11.46 -15.95 -20.05
C PRO A 53 -11.42 -15.84 -18.53
N ARG A 54 -11.06 -14.67 -17.98
CA ARG A 54 -11.00 -14.48 -16.53
C ARG A 54 -11.32 -13.06 -16.10
N PRO A 55 -11.88 -12.86 -14.89
CA PRO A 55 -12.09 -11.54 -14.33
C PRO A 55 -10.76 -10.87 -13.95
N ILE A 56 -10.58 -9.61 -14.34
CA ILE A 56 -9.47 -8.75 -13.92
C ILE A 56 -10.05 -7.46 -13.35
N PHE A 57 -9.51 -7.04 -12.20
CA PHE A 57 -9.77 -5.72 -11.63
C PHE A 57 -8.80 -4.70 -12.23
N SER A 58 -9.33 -3.62 -12.79
CA SER A 58 -8.54 -2.46 -13.21
C SER A 58 -7.93 -1.76 -12.00
N THR A 59 -6.94 -0.89 -12.25
CA THR A 59 -6.36 -0.01 -11.20
C THR A 59 -7.40 0.91 -10.55
N SER A 60 -8.54 1.13 -11.21
CA SER A 60 -9.69 1.89 -10.70
C SER A 60 -10.73 1.02 -9.95
N GLY A 61 -10.47 -0.28 -9.76
CA GLY A 61 -11.37 -1.21 -9.08
C GLY A 61 -12.49 -1.79 -9.95
N GLN A 62 -12.48 -1.55 -11.27
CA GLN A 62 -13.49 -2.01 -12.20
C GLN A 62 -13.21 -3.43 -12.69
N LEU A 63 -14.22 -4.31 -12.56
CA LEU A 63 -14.15 -5.70 -12.99
C LEU A 63 -14.42 -5.83 -14.49
N TYR A 64 -13.56 -6.51 -15.23
CA TYR A 64 -13.78 -6.87 -16.63
C TYR A 64 -13.27 -8.27 -16.94
N PHE A 65 -13.89 -8.97 -17.88
CA PHE A 65 -13.44 -10.30 -18.31
C PHE A 65 -12.49 -10.20 -19.50
N THR A 66 -11.35 -10.89 -19.44
CA THR A 66 -10.52 -11.10 -20.64
C THR A 66 -11.17 -12.10 -21.56
N ARG A 67 -10.92 -11.99 -22.87
CA ARG A 67 -11.24 -13.07 -23.81
C ARG A 67 -10.21 -14.18 -23.73
N GLU A 68 -10.65 -15.36 -24.16
CA GLU A 68 -9.76 -16.47 -24.46
C GLU A 68 -8.74 -16.04 -25.52
N ARG A 69 -7.47 -16.36 -25.30
CA ARG A 69 -6.40 -16.05 -26.25
C ARG A 69 -5.13 -16.82 -25.97
N MET A 70 -4.35 -17.04 -27.02
CA MET A 70 -2.93 -17.35 -26.87
C MET A 70 -2.18 -16.12 -26.37
N ARG A 71 -1.36 -16.33 -25.33
CA ARG A 71 -0.53 -15.30 -24.75
C ARG A 71 0.68 -15.06 -25.63
N LYS A 72 0.76 -13.86 -26.18
CA LYS A 72 1.97 -13.37 -26.82
C LYS A 72 3.14 -13.44 -25.85
N GLN A 73 4.23 -14.03 -26.33
CA GLN A 73 5.49 -14.13 -25.61
C GLN A 73 6.40 -12.97 -25.98
N ASN A 74 7.25 -12.60 -25.05
CA ASN A 74 8.25 -11.55 -25.21
C ASN A 74 9.60 -12.17 -25.55
N LEU A 75 10.14 -11.73 -26.68
CA LEU A 75 11.49 -12.06 -27.11
C LEU A 75 12.47 -11.06 -26.50
N THR A 76 13.35 -11.53 -25.63
CA THR A 76 14.47 -10.72 -25.12
C THR A 76 15.73 -11.09 -25.86
N ARG A 77 16.42 -10.10 -26.42
CA ARG A 77 17.65 -10.29 -27.19
C ARG A 77 18.87 -9.93 -26.35
N TYR A 78 19.85 -10.81 -26.32
CA TYR A 78 21.11 -10.64 -25.62
C TYR A 78 22.26 -10.69 -26.62
N TYR A 79 23.01 -9.59 -26.69
CA TYR A 79 24.22 -9.51 -27.50
C TYR A 79 25.34 -10.29 -26.84
N ASN A 80 25.99 -11.17 -27.59
CA ASN A 80 27.22 -11.81 -27.17
C ASN A 80 28.39 -11.13 -27.88
N SER A 81 29.19 -10.38 -27.12
CA SER A 81 30.32 -9.61 -27.65
C SER A 81 31.47 -10.48 -28.16
N TYR A 82 31.57 -11.74 -27.72
CA TYR A 82 32.66 -12.64 -28.11
C TYR A 82 32.44 -13.18 -29.52
N VAL A 83 31.29 -13.79 -29.76
CA VAL A 83 30.90 -14.30 -31.10
C VAL A 83 30.26 -13.23 -31.98
N LYS A 84 30.10 -12.00 -31.47
CA LYS A 84 29.50 -10.84 -32.15
C LYS A 84 28.10 -11.09 -32.72
N ASP A 85 27.34 -11.95 -32.06
CA ASP A 85 25.99 -12.34 -32.49
C ASP A 85 24.96 -12.07 -31.37
N TYR A 86 23.73 -12.52 -31.60
CA TYR A 86 22.64 -12.38 -30.64
C TYR A 86 22.05 -13.73 -30.29
N THR A 87 21.84 -13.95 -28.98
CA THR A 87 20.89 -14.97 -28.50
C THR A 87 19.57 -14.32 -28.21
N ASP A 88 18.49 -15.01 -28.54
CA ASP A 88 17.15 -14.60 -28.18
C ASP A 88 16.65 -15.49 -27.03
N GLN A 89 15.68 -15.03 -26.24
CA GLN A 89 15.11 -15.82 -25.14
C GLN A 89 13.65 -15.48 -24.98
N LEU A 90 12.80 -16.51 -24.94
CA LEU A 90 11.38 -16.34 -24.72
C LEU A 90 11.03 -16.21 -23.24
N SER A 91 10.15 -15.26 -22.96
CA SER A 91 9.57 -15.00 -21.66
C SER A 91 8.10 -14.66 -21.80
N VAL A 92 7.35 -14.85 -20.73
CA VAL A 92 5.93 -14.54 -20.68
C VAL A 92 5.61 -13.80 -19.40
N HIS A 93 4.72 -12.81 -19.48
CA HIS A 93 4.13 -12.19 -18.30
C HIS A 93 2.66 -12.59 -18.18
N LEU A 94 2.37 -13.26 -17.07
CA LEU A 94 1.04 -13.68 -16.68
C LEU A 94 0.57 -12.77 -15.55
N ARG A 95 -0.70 -12.35 -15.60
CA ARG A 95 -1.29 -11.48 -14.59
C ARG A 95 -2.41 -12.23 -13.90
N TYR A 96 -2.28 -12.41 -12.59
CA TYR A 96 -3.22 -13.16 -11.78
C TYR A 96 -3.39 -12.49 -10.40
N GLU A 97 -4.63 -12.33 -9.95
CA GLU A 97 -5.00 -11.63 -8.69
C GLU A 97 -4.29 -10.28 -8.47
N GLY A 98 -4.16 -9.48 -9.53
CA GLY A 98 -3.50 -8.17 -9.46
C GLY A 98 -1.96 -8.23 -9.41
N LYS A 99 -1.35 -9.41 -9.26
CA LYS A 99 0.10 -9.64 -9.30
C LYS A 99 0.56 -9.97 -10.73
N ASN A 100 1.78 -9.56 -11.05
CA ASN A 100 2.44 -9.88 -12.33
C ASN A 100 3.50 -10.95 -12.09
N TYR A 101 3.43 -12.04 -12.84
CA TYR A 101 4.36 -13.15 -12.80
C TYR A 101 5.13 -13.19 -14.12
N GLY A 102 6.45 -13.12 -14.04
CA GLY A 102 7.33 -13.23 -15.19
C GLY A 102 8.02 -14.58 -15.22
N PHE A 103 7.84 -15.34 -16.30
CA PHE A 103 8.45 -16.66 -16.46
C PHE A 103 9.30 -16.73 -17.71
N LYS A 104 10.35 -17.56 -17.64
CA LYS A 104 11.05 -18.06 -18.82
C LYS A 104 10.28 -19.27 -19.33
N VAL A 105 9.98 -19.31 -20.63
CA VAL A 105 9.05 -20.30 -21.20
C VAL A 105 9.62 -21.71 -21.12
N ASN A 106 10.91 -21.88 -21.43
CA ASN A 106 11.62 -23.15 -21.25
C ASN A 106 11.50 -23.71 -19.83
N ARG A 107 11.57 -22.87 -18.79
CA ARG A 107 11.44 -23.34 -17.41
C ARG A 107 10.04 -23.85 -17.09
N LEU A 108 9.01 -23.20 -17.63
CA LEU A 108 7.64 -23.68 -17.48
C LEU A 108 7.45 -25.02 -18.19
N VAL A 109 7.85 -25.12 -19.46
CA VAL A 109 7.69 -26.39 -20.21
C VAL A 109 8.44 -27.52 -19.52
N TYR A 110 9.68 -27.28 -19.06
CA TYR A 110 10.44 -28.28 -18.32
C TYR A 110 9.72 -28.72 -17.04
N HIS A 111 9.20 -27.76 -16.26
CA HIS A 111 8.49 -28.04 -15.01
C HIS A 111 7.28 -28.95 -15.22
N PHE A 112 6.48 -28.70 -16.27
CA PHE A 112 5.24 -29.44 -16.53
C PHE A 112 5.45 -30.74 -17.32
N PHE A 113 6.32 -30.74 -18.33
CA PHE A 113 6.44 -31.86 -19.28
C PHE A 113 7.71 -32.71 -19.15
N VAL A 114 8.72 -32.27 -18.36
CA VAL A 114 9.96 -33.03 -18.18
C VAL A 114 10.14 -33.48 -16.74
N LYS A 115 10.25 -32.53 -15.81
CA LYS A 115 10.38 -32.82 -14.38
C LYS A 115 10.02 -31.58 -13.54
N PRO A 116 9.17 -31.73 -12.51
CA PRO A 116 8.87 -30.65 -11.58
C PRO A 116 10.12 -30.07 -10.93
N LEU A 117 10.20 -28.75 -10.92
CA LEU A 117 11.26 -28.00 -10.25
C LEU A 117 10.90 -27.83 -8.76
N ASP A 118 11.78 -28.29 -7.88
CA ASP A 118 11.64 -28.28 -6.42
C ASP A 118 12.73 -27.42 -5.76
N THR A 119 12.72 -27.31 -4.42
CA THR A 119 13.69 -26.48 -3.67
C THR A 119 15.15 -26.87 -3.91
N SER A 120 15.44 -28.13 -4.23
CA SER A 120 16.80 -28.63 -4.47
C SER A 120 17.35 -28.21 -5.83
N ASN A 121 16.47 -28.02 -6.82
CA ASN A 121 16.86 -27.86 -8.22
C ASN A 121 16.33 -26.55 -8.86
N GLU A 122 15.54 -25.76 -8.13
CA GLU A 122 14.94 -24.49 -8.59
C GLU A 122 15.99 -23.51 -9.12
N ARG A 123 17.19 -23.47 -8.52
CA ARG A 123 18.25 -22.54 -8.94
C ARG A 123 19.01 -23.00 -10.18
N LEU A 124 18.82 -24.23 -10.64
CA LEU A 124 19.52 -24.76 -11.81
C LEU A 124 18.93 -24.20 -13.12
N PRO A 125 19.78 -23.86 -14.10
CA PRO A 125 19.35 -23.41 -15.41
C PRO A 125 18.72 -24.56 -16.22
N VAL A 126 17.59 -24.26 -16.87
CA VAL A 126 17.00 -25.09 -17.93
C VAL A 126 17.52 -24.57 -19.26
N ILE A 127 18.07 -25.46 -20.08
CA ILE A 127 18.82 -25.16 -21.30
C ILE A 127 18.25 -25.96 -22.47
N HIS A 128 18.36 -25.38 -23.66
CA HIS A 128 17.96 -25.95 -24.94
C HIS A 128 19.11 -26.75 -25.54
N ARG A 129 18.87 -28.02 -25.91
CA ARG A 129 19.91 -28.92 -26.42
C ARG A 129 20.44 -28.49 -27.80
N ASP A 130 19.57 -27.97 -28.64
CA ASP A 130 19.86 -27.51 -30.01
C ASP A 130 20.51 -26.12 -30.08
N GLY A 131 20.61 -25.40 -28.96
CA GLY A 131 21.11 -24.03 -28.91
C GLY A 131 20.13 -22.96 -29.43
N ASP A 132 18.93 -23.35 -29.88
CA ASP A 132 17.83 -22.44 -30.21
C ASP A 132 16.93 -22.22 -28.99
N ASN A 133 17.21 -21.14 -28.27
CA ASN A 133 16.46 -20.72 -27.08
C ASN A 133 14.96 -20.42 -27.32
N CYS A 134 14.51 -20.43 -28.58
CA CYS A 134 13.11 -20.27 -28.94
C CYS A 134 12.40 -21.62 -29.21
N ASN A 135 13.13 -22.72 -29.36
CA ASN A 135 12.58 -24.07 -29.52
C ASN A 135 12.25 -24.70 -28.16
N ASN A 136 11.14 -24.28 -27.55
CA ASN A 136 10.75 -24.75 -26.21
C ASN A 136 10.01 -26.10 -26.21
N HIS A 137 10.17 -26.95 -27.22
CA HIS A 137 9.62 -28.29 -27.16
C HIS A 137 10.23 -29.07 -25.99
N TYR A 138 9.43 -29.81 -25.23
CA TYR A 138 9.87 -30.44 -23.98
C TYR A 138 11.11 -31.34 -24.13
N ASP A 139 11.21 -32.12 -25.23
CA ASP A 139 12.37 -32.98 -25.52
C ASP A 139 13.68 -32.21 -25.72
N ASN A 140 13.59 -30.94 -26.13
CA ASN A 140 14.75 -30.08 -26.32
C ASN A 140 15.26 -29.48 -25.00
N LEU A 141 14.60 -29.73 -23.87
CA LEU A 141 14.92 -29.08 -22.60
C LEU A 141 15.66 -30.01 -21.64
N VAL A 142 16.72 -29.48 -21.02
CA VAL A 142 17.52 -30.20 -20.04
C VAL A 142 17.92 -29.30 -18.89
N LEU A 143 17.90 -29.84 -17.67
CA LEU A 143 18.40 -29.16 -16.48
C LEU A 143 19.90 -29.41 -16.35
N MET A 144 20.71 -28.36 -16.21
CA MET A 144 22.16 -28.47 -16.12
C MET A 144 22.70 -27.89 -14.82
N THR A 145 23.70 -28.53 -14.22
CA THR A 145 24.53 -27.93 -13.16
C THR A 145 25.42 -26.83 -13.73
N GLY A 146 25.98 -25.96 -12.89
CA GLY A 146 26.90 -24.91 -13.34
C GLY A 146 28.09 -25.44 -14.16
N THR A 147 28.61 -26.62 -13.79
CA THR A 147 29.70 -27.29 -14.52
C THR A 147 29.24 -27.84 -15.87
N GLN A 148 28.04 -28.44 -15.94
CA GLN A 148 27.47 -28.94 -17.19
C GLN A 148 27.15 -27.79 -18.15
N LEU A 149 26.56 -26.70 -17.64
CA LEU A 149 26.30 -25.50 -18.42
C LEU A 149 27.59 -24.92 -18.99
N TYR A 150 28.65 -24.81 -18.18
CA TYR A 150 29.93 -24.29 -18.64
C TYR A 150 30.50 -25.12 -19.81
N LYS A 151 30.47 -26.46 -19.71
CA LYS A 151 30.88 -27.35 -20.80
C LYS A 151 30.03 -27.16 -22.05
N HIS A 152 28.71 -27.14 -21.88
CA HIS A 152 27.78 -26.98 -22.99
C HIS A 152 27.95 -25.65 -23.75
N ILE A 153 28.10 -24.51 -23.05
CA ILE A 153 28.35 -23.21 -23.69
C ILE A 153 29.72 -23.19 -24.40
N LEU A 154 30.71 -23.90 -23.87
CA LEU A 154 32.03 -24.06 -24.48
C LEU A 154 31.98 -24.93 -25.74
N ASP A 155 31.17 -26.00 -25.74
CA ASP A 155 30.94 -26.87 -26.91
C ASP A 155 30.21 -26.09 -28.02
N LEU A 156 29.27 -25.23 -27.66
CA LEU A 156 28.62 -24.28 -28.59
C LEU A 156 29.55 -23.14 -29.04
N GLN A 157 30.80 -23.08 -28.55
CA GLN A 157 31.80 -22.05 -28.85
C GLN A 157 31.33 -20.61 -28.55
N ARG A 158 30.37 -20.43 -27.64
CA ARG A 158 29.78 -19.11 -27.32
C ARG A 158 30.50 -18.38 -26.19
N ILE A 159 31.48 -19.02 -25.57
CA ILE A 159 32.42 -18.44 -24.62
C ILE A 159 33.85 -18.81 -25.05
N PRO A 160 34.85 -17.97 -24.75
CA PRO A 160 36.23 -18.30 -25.07
C PRO A 160 36.63 -19.61 -24.39
N ARG A 161 37.35 -20.48 -25.12
CA ARG A 161 37.99 -21.71 -24.63
C ARG A 161 39.12 -21.33 -23.67
N SER A 162 38.73 -20.84 -22.49
CA SER A 162 39.52 -20.22 -21.43
C SER A 162 40.22 -18.88 -21.77
N GLY A 163 39.73 -17.80 -21.18
CA GLY A 163 40.59 -16.73 -20.68
C GLY A 163 41.09 -17.10 -19.28
N ARG A 164 42.23 -17.80 -19.23
CA ARG A 164 42.99 -18.26 -18.05
C ARG A 164 42.30 -19.30 -17.16
N ARG A 165 42.87 -20.51 -17.17
CA ARG A 165 43.02 -21.30 -15.94
C ARG A 165 43.51 -20.32 -14.85
N SER A 166 42.72 -20.06 -13.82
CA SER A 166 43.34 -19.91 -12.51
C SER A 166 43.95 -21.27 -12.25
N THR A 167 45.22 -21.44 -12.60
CA THR A 167 46.05 -22.31 -11.79
C THR A 167 45.79 -21.87 -10.35
N LYS A 168 45.55 -22.83 -9.46
CA LYS A 168 45.67 -22.58 -8.02
C LYS A 168 47.13 -22.21 -7.75
N GLY A 169 47.49 -20.99 -8.11
CA GLY A 169 48.83 -20.43 -8.11
C GLY A 169 48.70 -18.94 -7.83
N LYS A 170 48.69 -18.62 -6.53
CA LYS A 170 49.00 -17.32 -5.92
C LYS A 170 48.58 -16.07 -6.73
N ARG A 171 47.43 -15.47 -6.38
CA ARG A 171 47.12 -14.06 -6.71
C ARG A 171 48.10 -13.17 -5.95
N THR A 172 49.20 -12.74 -6.58
CA THR A 172 50.19 -11.88 -5.93
C THR A 172 50.24 -10.45 -6.47
N THR A 173 49.57 -10.09 -7.58
CA THR A 173 49.62 -8.70 -8.06
C THR A 173 48.27 -8.21 -8.61
N TRP A 174 47.82 -7.06 -8.09
CA TRP A 174 46.67 -6.30 -8.60
C TRP A 174 47.09 -5.49 -9.84
N SER A 175 46.20 -5.34 -10.82
CA SER A 175 46.42 -4.45 -11.97
C SER A 175 46.56 -2.99 -11.50
N PRO A 176 47.39 -2.14 -12.13
CA PRO A 176 47.60 -0.74 -11.71
C PRO A 176 46.30 0.07 -11.56
N GLU A 177 45.32 -0.20 -12.42
CA GLU A 177 44.00 0.46 -12.47
C GLU A 177 43.04 0.00 -11.36
N ASN A 178 43.27 -1.19 -10.80
CA ASN A 178 42.50 -1.80 -9.71
C ASN A 178 43.29 -1.89 -8.40
N SER A 179 44.49 -1.29 -8.38
CA SER A 179 45.27 -1.16 -7.16
C SER A 179 44.50 -0.30 -6.16
N PRO A 180 44.51 -0.67 -4.87
CA PRO A 180 43.82 0.11 -3.86
C PRO A 180 44.37 1.53 -3.87
N ARG A 181 43.47 2.50 -4.11
CA ARG A 181 43.81 3.93 -4.00
C ARG A 181 44.22 4.19 -2.55
N PRO A 182 45.44 4.72 -2.30
CA PRO A 182 45.85 5.00 -0.94
C PRO A 182 44.91 6.00 -0.28
N ILE A 183 44.72 5.83 1.01
CA ILE A 183 43.88 6.70 1.84
C ILE A 183 44.74 7.39 2.87
N ILE A 184 44.50 8.67 3.06
CA ILE A 184 45.17 9.48 4.07
C ILE A 184 44.17 9.74 5.20
N LYS A 185 44.57 9.41 6.43
CA LYS A 185 43.90 9.76 7.67
C LYS A 185 44.44 11.11 8.15
N TYR A 186 43.53 11.98 8.53
CA TYR A 186 43.79 13.30 9.07
C TYR A 186 43.14 13.42 10.45
N SER A 187 43.74 14.28 11.28
CA SER A 187 43.06 14.89 12.42
C SER A 187 41.95 15.82 11.92
N LEU A 188 41.04 16.23 12.81
CA LEU A 188 39.98 17.19 12.48
C LEU A 188 40.57 18.55 12.07
N GLU A 189 41.74 18.91 12.59
CA GLU A 189 42.48 20.14 12.31
C GLU A 189 43.17 20.11 10.95
N GLY A 190 43.09 19.00 10.20
CA GLY A 190 43.72 18.86 8.89
C GLY A 190 45.17 18.40 8.93
N LYS A 191 45.74 18.13 10.12
CA LYS A 191 47.06 17.49 10.22
C LYS A 191 47.00 16.06 9.71
N LYS A 192 47.80 15.73 8.71
CA LYS A 192 47.98 14.37 8.17
C LYS A 192 48.57 13.47 9.25
N LEU A 193 47.87 12.37 9.57
CA LEU A 193 48.27 11.42 10.61
C LEU A 193 48.96 10.19 10.02
N LYS A 194 48.30 9.52 9.07
CA LYS A 194 48.80 8.26 8.50
C LYS A 194 48.30 8.07 7.07
N THR A 195 49.13 7.49 6.22
CA THR A 195 48.74 7.07 4.87
C THR A 195 48.65 5.55 4.86
N TYR A 196 47.53 5.03 4.37
CA TYR A 196 47.24 3.61 4.22
C TYR A 196 47.27 3.26 2.75
N THR A 197 47.75 2.06 2.43
CA THR A 197 47.73 1.52 1.08
C THR A 197 46.32 1.23 0.59
N SER A 198 45.36 1.03 1.51
CA SER A 198 43.96 0.75 1.16
C SER A 198 42.96 1.14 2.24
N VAL A 199 41.68 1.22 1.86
CA VAL A 199 40.53 1.35 2.79
C VAL A 199 40.50 0.20 3.80
N ALA A 200 40.89 -1.01 3.38
CA ALA A 200 40.84 -2.21 4.22
C ALA A 200 41.89 -2.15 5.34
N GLU A 201 43.11 -1.72 5.01
CA GLU A 201 44.17 -1.49 5.98
C GLU A 201 43.78 -0.39 6.97
N ALA A 202 43.24 0.74 6.47
CA ALA A 202 42.73 1.81 7.33
C ALA A 202 41.61 1.32 8.26
N ALA A 203 40.73 0.45 7.78
CA ALA A 203 39.62 -0.10 8.56
C ALA A 203 40.10 -1.01 9.69
N ALA A 204 41.07 -1.88 9.40
CA ALA A 204 41.67 -2.77 10.38
C ALA A 204 42.42 -2.00 11.48
N ASP A 205 43.27 -1.06 11.09
CA ASP A 205 44.10 -0.25 12.02
C ASP A 205 43.24 0.64 12.94
N ASN A 206 42.08 1.10 12.44
CA ASN A 206 41.17 1.98 13.20
C ASN A 206 39.96 1.24 13.78
N GLN A 207 39.96 -0.10 13.76
CA GLN A 207 38.89 -0.95 14.29
C GLN A 207 37.48 -0.50 13.88
N THR A 208 37.31 -0.13 12.60
CA THR A 208 36.05 0.43 12.07
C THR A 208 35.64 -0.31 10.80
N HIS A 209 34.37 -0.19 10.43
CA HIS A 209 33.87 -0.82 9.21
C HIS A 209 34.38 -0.09 7.96
N ARG A 210 34.83 -0.85 6.95
CA ARG A 210 35.29 -0.34 5.64
C ARG A 210 34.33 0.65 4.96
N GLY A 211 33.03 0.47 5.17
CA GLY A 211 31.99 1.35 4.64
C GLY A 211 32.03 2.76 5.24
N ASN A 212 32.37 2.88 6.53
CA ASN A 212 32.44 4.17 7.22
C ASN A 212 33.64 4.97 6.72
N ILE A 213 34.82 4.35 6.62
CA ILE A 213 36.00 5.01 6.06
C ILE A 213 35.75 5.44 4.62
N ARG A 214 35.09 4.61 3.80
CA ARG A 214 34.75 4.96 2.42
C ARG A 214 33.81 6.16 2.34
N ALA A 215 32.78 6.20 3.19
CA ALA A 215 31.81 7.29 3.22
C ALA A 215 32.44 8.61 3.68
N VAL A 216 33.39 8.55 4.63
CA VAL A 216 34.17 9.73 5.02
C VAL A 216 35.12 10.14 3.90
N ALA A 217 35.85 9.20 3.30
CA ALA A 217 36.78 9.45 2.19
C ALA A 217 36.13 10.11 0.97
N SER A 218 34.86 9.79 0.69
CA SER A 218 34.08 10.39 -0.39
C SER A 218 33.30 11.65 0.01
N GLY A 219 33.47 12.16 1.24
CA GLY A 219 32.77 13.37 1.72
C GLY A 219 31.29 13.20 2.06
N LYS A 220 30.76 11.97 2.09
CA LYS A 220 29.36 11.70 2.49
C LYS A 220 29.17 11.78 4.00
N LEU A 221 30.20 11.44 4.75
CA LEU A 221 30.29 11.64 6.20
C LEU A 221 31.44 12.58 6.51
N ILE A 222 31.30 13.38 7.56
CA ILE A 222 32.32 14.34 7.98
C ILE A 222 33.53 13.61 8.59
N GLN A 223 33.29 12.68 9.51
CA GLN A 223 34.33 11.93 10.21
C GLN A 223 33.88 10.51 10.58
N SER A 224 34.83 9.64 10.94
CA SER A 224 34.59 8.37 11.62
C SER A 224 35.52 8.29 12.82
N HIS A 225 34.96 8.08 14.02
CA HIS A 225 35.69 7.95 15.28
C HIS A 225 36.73 9.06 15.54
N GLY A 226 36.39 10.33 15.31
CA GLY A 226 37.31 11.44 15.57
C GLY A 226 38.24 11.80 14.39
N PHE A 227 38.19 11.08 13.27
CA PHE A 227 39.15 11.23 12.19
C PHE A 227 38.51 11.44 10.82
N VAL A 228 39.20 12.21 9.98
CA VAL A 228 38.83 12.46 8.59
C VAL A 228 39.70 11.60 7.67
N TYR A 229 39.10 11.03 6.64
CA TYR A 229 39.80 10.23 5.63
C TYR A 229 39.61 10.89 4.27
N ARG A 230 40.63 10.82 3.41
CA ARG A 230 40.54 11.19 1.99
C ARG A 230 41.37 10.26 1.13
N PHE A 231 40.96 10.07 -0.13
CA PHE A 231 41.80 9.38 -1.10
C PHE A 231 43.01 10.24 -1.45
N GLN A 232 44.12 9.61 -1.80
CA GLN A 232 45.29 10.32 -2.30
C GLN A 232 44.90 11.15 -3.53
N GLY A 233 45.22 12.45 -3.49
CA GLY A 233 44.76 13.49 -4.43
C GLY A 233 43.73 14.46 -3.85
N ASP A 234 42.90 14.00 -2.89
CA ASP A 234 41.87 14.82 -2.26
C ASP A 234 42.37 15.32 -0.90
N HIS A 235 42.87 16.57 -0.84
CA HIS A 235 43.44 17.10 0.40
C HIS A 235 42.36 17.61 1.36
N TYR A 236 42.52 17.29 2.65
CA TYR A 236 41.69 17.85 3.72
C TYR A 236 42.43 19.00 4.41
N ARG A 237 41.81 20.19 4.45
CA ARG A 237 42.42 21.43 4.99
C ARG A 237 41.91 21.83 6.38
N GLY A 238 41.31 20.91 7.12
CA GLY A 238 40.79 21.21 8.47
C GLY A 238 39.46 21.95 8.47
N GLU A 239 38.69 21.91 7.38
CA GLU A 239 37.38 22.57 7.24
C GLU A 239 36.32 22.13 8.28
N HIS A 240 36.63 21.11 9.08
CA HIS A 240 35.78 20.58 10.14
C HIS A 240 36.52 20.42 11.48
N ALA A 241 37.59 21.20 11.70
CA ALA A 241 38.36 21.22 12.96
C ALA A 241 37.45 21.42 14.19
N ASP A 242 36.39 22.21 14.04
CA ASP A 242 35.45 22.52 15.12
C ASP A 242 34.41 21.41 15.39
N PHE A 243 34.31 20.40 14.53
CA PHE A 243 33.25 19.39 14.58
C PHE A 243 33.63 18.18 15.46
N SER A 244 32.96 18.02 16.61
CA SER A 244 33.01 16.76 17.38
C SER A 244 31.68 16.48 18.09
N TYR A 245 31.26 15.22 18.09
CA TYR A 245 30.10 14.74 18.86
C TYR A 245 30.37 14.65 20.36
N GLU A 246 31.64 14.72 20.76
CA GLU A 246 32.13 14.67 22.15
C GLU A 246 32.60 16.05 22.64
N LYS A 247 32.63 17.06 21.75
CA LYS A 247 32.92 18.43 22.18
C LYS A 247 31.75 18.94 23.03
N PRO A 248 32.04 19.59 24.17
CA PRO A 248 31.02 20.26 24.94
C PRO A 248 30.25 21.24 24.07
N VAL A 249 28.96 21.39 24.34
CA VAL A 249 28.12 22.40 23.69
C VAL A 249 27.57 23.33 24.76
N THR A 250 27.78 24.62 24.57
CA THR A 250 27.24 25.66 25.43
C THR A 250 25.93 26.17 24.83
N GLN A 251 24.89 26.18 25.67
CA GLN A 251 23.59 26.76 25.41
C GLN A 251 23.58 28.21 25.87
N TYR A 252 23.17 29.12 24.99
CA TYR A 252 23.02 30.54 25.28
C TYR A 252 21.57 30.97 25.12
N ALA A 253 21.15 31.92 25.95
CA ALA A 253 19.97 32.73 25.71
C ALA A 253 20.19 33.64 24.49
N LEU A 254 19.10 34.13 23.89
CA LEU A 254 19.16 34.98 22.69
C LEU A 254 19.93 36.28 22.91
N ASN A 255 19.93 36.80 24.14
CA ASN A 255 20.67 38.00 24.55
C ASN A 255 22.18 37.76 24.80
N GLY A 256 22.70 36.56 24.52
CA GLY A 256 24.10 36.22 24.75
C GLY A 256 24.43 35.68 26.15
N LYS A 257 23.47 35.63 27.08
CA LYS A 257 23.71 35.05 28.41
C LYS A 257 23.96 33.54 28.30
N ARG A 258 25.10 33.08 28.81
CA ARG A 258 25.42 31.66 28.95
C ARG A 258 24.45 30.99 29.93
N LEU A 259 23.81 29.89 29.51
CA LEU A 259 22.84 29.15 30.33
C LEU A 259 23.44 27.86 30.86
N ASN A 260 23.76 26.92 29.96
CA ASN A 260 24.20 25.57 30.32
C ASN A 260 25.38 25.14 29.46
N VAL A 261 26.19 24.23 29.99
CA VAL A 261 27.29 23.57 29.28
C VAL A 261 27.05 22.08 29.36
N PHE A 262 26.87 21.45 28.21
CA PHE A 262 26.68 20.01 28.12
C PHE A 262 27.95 19.36 27.61
N PRO A 263 28.39 18.22 28.16
CA PRO A 263 29.52 17.44 27.65
C PRO A 263 29.41 17.05 26.17
N SER A 264 28.19 16.93 25.63
CA SER A 264 27.97 16.63 24.22
C SER A 264 26.61 17.11 23.71
N VAL A 265 26.46 17.22 22.39
CA VAL A 265 25.18 17.48 21.73
C VAL A 265 24.14 16.37 21.95
N LYS A 266 24.57 15.13 22.22
CA LYS A 266 23.67 14.03 22.56
C LYS A 266 23.03 14.25 23.93
N GLN A 267 23.85 14.60 24.93
CA GLN A 267 23.36 14.88 26.27
C GLN A 267 22.50 16.14 26.30
N ALA A 268 22.90 17.19 25.57
CA ALA A 268 22.09 18.39 25.39
C ALA A 268 20.71 18.08 24.81
N GLY A 269 20.65 17.19 23.82
CA GLY A 269 19.39 16.79 23.18
C GLY A 269 18.45 16.03 24.11
N VAL A 270 18.98 15.11 24.92
CA VAL A 270 18.19 14.36 25.92
C VAL A 270 17.62 15.30 26.97
N VAL A 271 18.44 16.19 27.53
CA VAL A 271 18.01 17.10 28.61
C VAL A 271 17.06 18.20 28.09
N SER A 272 17.31 18.72 26.89
CA SER A 272 16.53 19.82 26.33
C SER A 272 15.31 19.37 25.53
N GLY A 273 15.17 18.07 25.26
CA GLY A 273 14.11 17.52 24.40
C GLY A 273 14.21 17.96 22.94
N ILE A 274 15.42 18.35 22.48
CA ILE A 274 15.68 18.83 21.12
C ILE A 274 16.50 17.76 20.39
N ASP A 275 16.18 17.51 19.12
CA ASP A 275 16.97 16.62 18.28
C ASP A 275 18.46 17.06 18.23
N SER A 276 19.35 16.12 18.55
CA SER A 276 20.81 16.34 18.63
C SER A 276 21.43 16.84 17.32
N ASN A 277 20.87 16.45 16.17
CA ASN A 277 21.32 16.92 14.86
C ASN A 277 20.90 18.37 14.62
N THR A 278 19.74 18.78 15.12
CA THR A 278 19.26 20.17 15.11
C THR A 278 20.12 21.07 16.00
N ILE A 279 20.49 20.61 17.20
CA ILE A 279 21.46 21.30 18.08
C ILE A 279 22.80 21.43 17.36
N SER A 280 23.31 20.35 16.75
CA SER A 280 24.60 20.36 16.05
C SER A 280 24.61 21.35 14.88
N LYS A 281 23.54 21.44 14.08
CA LYS A 281 23.41 22.43 13.01
C LYS A 281 23.43 23.87 13.54
N CYS A 282 22.81 24.12 14.69
CA CYS A 282 22.83 25.43 15.34
C CYS A 282 24.24 25.77 15.88
N ALA A 283 24.89 24.81 16.52
CA ALA A 283 26.25 24.93 17.03
C ALA A 283 27.29 25.20 15.93
N LEU A 284 27.05 24.72 14.71
CA LEU A 284 27.84 25.00 13.51
C LEU A 284 27.47 26.29 12.77
N GLY A 285 26.51 27.07 13.27
CA GLY A 285 26.02 28.28 12.61
C GLY A 285 25.20 28.06 11.33
N LYS A 286 24.89 26.81 10.98
CA LYS A 286 24.02 26.46 9.83
C LYS A 286 22.55 26.71 10.11
N ALA A 287 22.17 26.80 11.37
CA ALA A 287 20.86 27.25 11.84
C ALA A 287 21.06 28.35 12.90
N ARG A 288 20.20 29.37 12.89
CA ARG A 288 20.33 30.51 13.83
C ARG A 288 20.00 30.12 15.28
N ILE A 289 18.97 29.30 15.47
CA ILE A 289 18.51 28.81 16.79
C ILE A 289 18.07 27.34 16.70
N ALA A 290 18.11 26.65 17.84
CA ALA A 290 17.49 25.34 18.03
C ALA A 290 16.74 25.31 19.37
N GLY A 291 15.43 25.01 19.33
CA GLY A 291 14.57 24.99 20.51
C GLY A 291 14.48 26.31 21.26
N GLY A 292 14.66 27.46 20.58
CA GLY A 292 14.61 28.79 21.19
C GLY A 292 15.95 29.28 21.76
N TYR A 293 17.02 28.49 21.67
CA TYR A 293 18.34 28.82 22.19
C TYR A 293 19.38 28.90 21.06
N VAL A 294 20.48 29.59 21.34
CA VAL A 294 21.68 29.57 20.49
C VAL A 294 22.65 28.56 21.08
N TRP A 295 23.20 27.72 20.22
CA TRP A 295 24.16 26.69 20.61
C TRP A 295 25.51 27.02 20.01
N ARG A 296 26.59 26.77 20.74
CA ARG A 296 27.99 26.85 20.27
C ARG A 296 28.80 25.71 20.85
N TYR A 297 29.77 25.19 20.09
CA TYR A 297 30.72 24.22 20.62
C TYR A 297 31.74 24.91 21.55
N GLY A 298 32.11 24.22 22.63
CA GLY A 298 33.07 24.68 23.64
C GLY A 298 32.65 25.98 24.32
N ASP A 299 33.64 26.83 24.59
CA ASP A 299 33.47 28.16 25.19
C ASP A 299 33.33 29.28 24.15
N ASN A 300 33.04 28.94 22.88
CA ASN A 300 32.83 29.96 21.85
C ASN A 300 31.75 30.95 22.29
N PRO A 301 32.11 32.23 22.54
CA PRO A 301 31.20 33.19 23.12
C PRO A 301 30.15 33.59 22.10
N TYR A 302 28.89 33.66 22.54
CA TYR A 302 27.81 34.25 21.77
C TYR A 302 27.43 35.58 22.41
N LYS A 303 27.60 36.68 21.67
CA LYS A 303 27.41 38.05 22.21
C LYS A 303 25.99 38.60 21.99
N GLY A 304 25.03 37.75 21.65
CA GLY A 304 23.66 38.19 21.37
C GLY A 304 23.46 38.74 19.95
N GLU A 305 24.26 38.32 18.95
CA GLU A 305 24.14 38.85 17.58
C GLU A 305 22.77 38.61 16.91
N PHE A 306 21.95 37.71 17.47
CA PHE A 306 20.60 37.42 16.98
C PHE A 306 19.51 38.00 17.89
N ASP A 307 19.89 38.70 18.96
CA ASP A 307 18.98 39.38 19.85
C ASP A 307 18.22 40.46 19.07
N GLY A 308 16.90 40.51 19.23
CA GLY A 308 16.01 41.39 18.46
C GLY A 308 15.83 41.07 16.96
N GLN A 309 16.74 40.31 16.33
CA GLN A 309 16.63 39.93 14.90
C GLN A 309 15.66 38.76 14.67
N ILE A 310 15.51 37.87 15.66
CA ILE A 310 14.59 36.73 15.59
C ILE A 310 13.27 37.14 16.23
N ARG A 311 12.36 37.66 15.40
CA ARG A 311 10.95 37.85 15.78
C ARG A 311 10.25 36.50 15.83
N ASN A 312 10.48 35.73 16.89
CA ASN A 312 9.60 34.61 17.22
C ASN A 312 8.37 35.16 17.93
N SER A 313 7.65 36.09 17.29
CA SER A 313 6.33 36.47 17.77
C SER A 313 5.45 35.27 17.50
N ALA A 314 5.28 34.45 18.53
CA ALA A 314 4.24 33.45 18.53
C ALA A 314 2.95 34.15 18.10
N LYS A 315 2.47 33.80 16.91
CA LYS A 315 1.22 34.36 16.42
C LYS A 315 0.14 33.79 17.32
N THR A 316 -0.50 34.69 18.06
CA THR A 316 -1.62 34.35 18.91
C THR A 316 -2.70 33.72 18.05
N ILE A 317 -3.29 32.65 18.55
CA ILE A 317 -4.31 31.88 17.85
C ILE A 317 -5.58 31.88 18.70
N GLN A 318 -6.71 32.06 18.05
CA GLN A 318 -8.02 32.13 18.67
C GLN A 318 -8.84 30.92 18.21
N GLN A 319 -9.46 30.26 19.19
CA GLN A 319 -10.43 29.21 18.99
C GLN A 319 -11.81 29.81 19.05
N TYR A 320 -12.63 29.58 18.03
CA TYR A 320 -14.01 30.04 17.94
C TYR A 320 -14.99 28.87 17.99
N SER A 321 -16.14 29.10 18.60
CA SER A 321 -17.33 28.28 18.43
C SER A 321 -17.81 28.39 16.98
N LEU A 322 -18.65 27.47 16.52
CA LEU A 322 -19.19 27.52 15.16
C LEU A 322 -20.02 28.78 14.90
N GLU A 323 -20.60 29.36 15.95
CA GLU A 323 -21.42 30.58 15.92
C GLU A 323 -20.57 31.87 15.86
N GLY A 324 -19.24 31.78 15.89
CA GLY A 324 -18.35 32.94 15.83
C GLY A 324 -18.00 33.53 17.19
N LYS A 325 -18.32 32.85 18.29
CA LYS A 325 -17.89 33.30 19.63
C LYS A 325 -16.48 32.81 19.92
N VAL A 326 -15.61 33.68 20.43
CA VAL A 326 -14.27 33.26 20.86
C VAL A 326 -14.40 32.38 22.11
N VAL A 327 -13.92 31.16 22.03
CA VAL A 327 -13.93 30.14 23.10
C VAL A 327 -12.56 30.05 23.79
N GLY A 328 -11.48 30.32 23.06
CA GLY A 328 -10.12 30.26 23.60
C GLY A 328 -9.20 31.25 22.91
N ARG A 329 -8.23 31.76 23.65
CA ARG A 329 -7.15 32.60 23.13
C ARG A 329 -5.84 32.04 23.64
N PHE A 330 -4.95 31.70 22.73
CA PHE A 330 -3.65 31.12 23.04
C PHE A 330 -2.56 32.03 22.50
N SER A 331 -1.49 32.16 23.26
CA SER A 331 -0.28 32.90 22.89
C SER A 331 0.39 32.30 21.65
N SER A 332 0.23 30.99 21.42
CA SER A 332 0.82 30.28 20.28
C SER A 332 0.04 29.03 19.87
N VAL A 333 0.32 28.53 18.66
CA VAL A 333 -0.20 27.23 18.20
C VAL A 333 0.31 26.06 19.05
N ASN A 334 1.53 26.15 19.57
CA ASN A 334 2.11 25.10 20.40
C ASN A 334 1.44 25.03 21.79
N GLU A 335 1.08 26.18 22.34
CA GLU A 335 0.30 26.26 23.58
C GLU A 335 -1.11 25.72 23.36
N ALA A 336 -1.78 26.14 22.27
CA ALA A 336 -3.08 25.60 21.89
C ALA A 336 -3.03 24.06 21.75
N ALA A 337 -2.00 23.53 21.09
CA ALA A 337 -1.79 22.09 20.93
C ALA A 337 -1.56 21.38 22.28
N LYS A 338 -0.79 21.99 23.19
CA LYS A 338 -0.49 21.44 24.52
C LYS A 338 -1.74 21.41 25.41
N GLU A 339 -2.52 22.48 25.43
CA GLU A 339 -3.72 22.58 26.29
C GLU A 339 -4.90 21.76 25.75
N THR A 340 -5.08 21.73 24.43
CA THR A 340 -6.19 20.98 23.82
C THR A 340 -5.86 19.52 23.49
N GLY A 341 -4.58 19.15 23.50
CA GLY A 341 -4.11 17.83 23.08
C GLY A 341 -4.20 17.59 21.57
N PHE A 342 -4.48 18.63 20.77
CA PHE A 342 -4.57 18.53 19.32
C PHE A 342 -3.22 18.70 18.64
N SER A 343 -3.06 18.14 17.44
CA SER A 343 -1.81 18.27 16.69
C SER A 343 -1.61 19.70 16.18
N THR A 344 -0.38 20.20 16.22
CA THR A 344 -0.04 21.52 15.66
C THR A 344 -0.40 21.63 14.18
N ALA A 345 -0.27 20.55 13.41
CA ALA A 345 -0.61 20.50 11.99
C ALA A 345 -2.10 20.77 11.72
N THR A 346 -3.02 20.11 12.46
CA THR A 346 -4.47 20.28 12.27
C THR A 346 -4.97 21.66 12.70
N LEU A 347 -4.34 22.25 13.71
CA LEU A 347 -4.61 23.63 14.12
C LEU A 347 -4.15 24.62 13.05
N LEU A 348 -2.95 24.43 12.50
CA LEU A 348 -2.41 25.27 11.42
C LEU A 348 -3.27 25.20 10.15
N ASP A 349 -3.69 24.02 9.72
CA ASP A 349 -4.52 23.89 8.51
C ASP A 349 -5.87 24.60 8.65
N CYS A 350 -6.47 24.55 9.85
CA CYS A 350 -7.68 25.32 10.12
C CYS A 350 -7.39 26.82 10.18
N ALA A 351 -6.31 27.25 10.86
CA ALA A 351 -5.88 28.64 10.95
C ALA A 351 -5.55 29.27 9.59
N TYR A 352 -4.96 28.51 8.66
CA TYR A 352 -4.69 28.92 7.29
C TYR A 352 -5.89 28.75 6.33
N LYS A 353 -7.08 28.44 6.85
CA LYS A 353 -8.33 28.27 6.08
C LYS A 353 -8.29 27.13 5.04
N ARG A 354 -7.37 26.17 5.18
CA ARG A 354 -7.34 24.93 4.36
C ARG A 354 -8.43 23.95 4.80
N SER A 355 -8.72 23.93 6.10
CA SER A 355 -9.89 23.26 6.68
C SER A 355 -10.88 24.28 7.25
N LYS A 356 -12.18 24.00 7.13
CA LYS A 356 -13.26 24.85 7.66
C LYS A 356 -13.37 24.78 9.19
N VAL A 357 -13.24 23.57 9.74
CA VAL A 357 -13.42 23.27 11.17
C VAL A 357 -12.39 22.22 11.57
N SER A 358 -11.82 22.34 12.77
CA SER A 358 -10.94 21.33 13.37
C SER A 358 -11.42 21.01 14.78
N HIS A 359 -11.66 19.73 15.05
CA HIS A 359 -12.17 19.24 16.34
C HIS A 359 -13.44 19.96 16.86
N GLY A 360 -14.31 20.42 15.94
CA GLY A 360 -15.56 21.12 16.28
C GLY A 360 -15.43 22.63 16.50
N PHE A 361 -14.24 23.19 16.31
CA PHE A 361 -13.95 24.62 16.47
C PHE A 361 -13.36 25.22 15.19
N VAL A 362 -13.46 26.54 15.06
CA VAL A 362 -12.78 27.29 14.01
C VAL A 362 -11.56 27.95 14.61
N TRP A 363 -10.39 27.73 14.01
CA TRP A 363 -9.13 28.27 14.50
C TRP A 363 -8.66 29.38 13.57
N ARG A 364 -8.22 30.51 14.14
CA ARG A 364 -7.74 31.67 13.38
C ARG A 364 -6.59 32.34 14.09
N PHE A 365 -5.64 32.90 13.33
CA PHE A 365 -4.63 33.79 13.93
C PHE A 365 -5.29 35.10 14.39
N ALA A 366 -4.77 35.72 15.44
CA ALA A 366 -5.29 37.00 15.88
C ALA A 366 -5.21 38.04 14.76
N GLY A 367 -6.30 38.80 14.60
CA GLY A 367 -6.54 39.69 13.47
C GLY A 367 -7.43 39.09 12.38
N ASP A 368 -7.53 37.76 12.29
CA ASP A 368 -8.41 37.07 11.34
C ASP A 368 -9.73 36.65 12.01
N THR A 369 -10.65 37.60 12.12
CA THR A 369 -11.90 37.42 12.86
C THR A 369 -12.86 36.48 12.12
N TYR A 370 -13.34 35.44 12.80
CA TYR A 370 -14.39 34.56 12.30
C TYR A 370 -15.77 35.03 12.78
N ARG A 371 -16.76 35.15 11.88
CA ARG A 371 -18.08 35.78 12.15
C ARG A 371 -19.23 34.78 12.19
N GLY A 372 -18.94 33.48 12.29
CA GLY A 372 -19.97 32.45 12.35
C GLY A 372 -20.43 31.95 10.98
N GLU A 373 -19.61 32.10 9.93
CA GLU A 373 -19.93 31.64 8.57
C GLU A 373 -20.15 30.10 8.47
N PHE A 374 -19.70 29.35 9.46
CA PHE A 374 -19.83 27.90 9.62
C PHE A 374 -20.76 27.50 10.78
N LYS A 375 -21.63 28.40 11.28
CA LYS A 375 -22.63 28.10 12.34
C LYS A 375 -23.52 26.91 11.98
N ASP A 376 -23.87 26.80 10.70
CA ASP A 376 -24.71 25.76 10.13
C ASP A 376 -23.87 24.70 9.39
N TYR A 377 -22.57 24.59 9.65
CA TYR A 377 -21.71 23.58 9.00
C TYR A 377 -22.20 22.15 9.23
N ARG A 378 -23.02 21.93 10.28
CA ARG A 378 -23.69 20.67 10.60
C ARG A 378 -25.16 20.61 10.18
N ALA A 379 -25.76 21.71 9.73
CA ALA A 379 -27.06 21.66 9.07
C ALA A 379 -26.83 21.01 7.71
N GLY A 380 -26.84 19.67 7.70
CA GLY A 380 -26.67 18.90 6.49
C GLY A 380 -27.56 19.47 5.39
N ARG A 381 -27.05 19.57 4.17
CA ARG A 381 -27.87 20.04 3.05
C ARG A 381 -29.04 19.08 2.87
N PRO A 382 -30.31 19.55 2.81
CA PRO A 382 -31.46 18.68 2.62
C PRO A 382 -31.33 17.84 1.35
N VAL A 383 -31.86 16.62 1.39
CA VAL A 383 -31.76 15.66 0.29
C VAL A 383 -33.13 15.12 -0.11
N THR A 384 -33.34 14.97 -1.41
CA THR A 384 -34.57 14.44 -2.01
C THR A 384 -34.30 13.04 -2.53
N GLN A 385 -35.08 12.07 -2.02
CA GLN A 385 -35.21 10.70 -2.50
C GLN A 385 -36.17 10.67 -3.69
N MET A 386 -35.75 10.03 -4.77
CA MET A 386 -36.50 9.89 -6.02
C MET A 386 -36.53 8.41 -6.43
N SER A 387 -37.57 8.03 -7.17
CA SER A 387 -37.64 6.74 -7.86
C SER A 387 -36.59 6.68 -8.99
N LEU A 388 -36.38 5.49 -9.55
CA LEU A 388 -35.43 5.31 -10.66
C LEU A 388 -35.89 6.04 -11.93
N GLU A 389 -37.18 6.27 -12.06
CA GLU A 389 -37.86 7.02 -13.13
C GLU A 389 -37.83 8.54 -12.88
N GLY A 390 -37.14 8.99 -11.82
CA GLY A 390 -36.96 10.41 -11.51
C GLY A 390 -38.14 11.07 -10.77
N LYS A 391 -39.14 10.29 -10.34
CA LYS A 391 -40.26 10.82 -9.56
C LYS A 391 -39.84 11.12 -8.13
N VAL A 392 -40.12 12.33 -7.64
CA VAL A 392 -39.83 12.70 -6.24
C VAL A 392 -40.70 11.87 -5.29
N LEU A 393 -40.05 11.17 -4.37
CA LEU A 393 -40.72 10.36 -3.35
C LEU A 393 -40.79 11.10 -2.02
N LYS A 394 -39.64 11.57 -1.51
CA LYS A 394 -39.56 12.19 -0.19
C LYS A 394 -38.34 13.09 -0.04
N THR A 395 -38.48 14.19 0.68
CA THR A 395 -37.38 15.11 1.01
C THR A 395 -37.08 15.03 2.50
N TYR A 396 -35.80 15.03 2.86
CA TYR A 396 -35.30 14.95 4.23
C TYR A 396 -34.41 16.15 4.53
N HIS A 397 -34.46 16.63 5.77
CA HIS A 397 -33.68 17.79 6.21
C HIS A 397 -32.17 17.54 6.21
N THR A 398 -31.70 16.30 6.40
CA THR A 398 -30.28 15.94 6.36
C THR A 398 -30.07 14.54 5.77
N ILE A 399 -28.82 14.25 5.40
CA ILE A 399 -28.40 12.93 4.93
C ILE A 399 -28.57 11.88 6.03
N GLU A 400 -28.34 12.22 7.29
CA GLU A 400 -28.51 11.30 8.43
C GLU A 400 -29.98 10.92 8.65
N ALA A 401 -30.89 11.88 8.52
CA ALA A 401 -32.33 11.63 8.61
C ALA A 401 -32.80 10.70 7.48
N ALA A 402 -32.30 10.95 6.26
CA ALA A 402 -32.53 10.09 5.11
C ALA A 402 -31.96 8.67 5.31
N ALA A 403 -30.73 8.57 5.81
CA ALA A 403 -30.03 7.32 6.07
C ALA A 403 -30.80 6.46 7.08
N LYS A 404 -31.22 7.06 8.20
CA LYS A 404 -32.03 6.38 9.23
C LYS A 404 -33.38 5.91 8.68
N ALA A 405 -34.09 6.75 7.93
CA ALA A 405 -35.41 6.42 7.40
C ALA A 405 -35.36 5.33 6.32
N SER A 406 -34.29 5.28 5.53
CA SER A 406 -34.13 4.31 4.45
C SER A 406 -33.31 3.07 4.82
N GLY A 407 -32.82 2.97 6.07
CA GLY A 407 -31.97 1.86 6.51
C GLY A 407 -30.60 1.82 5.82
N LEU A 408 -30.11 2.98 5.35
CA LEU A 408 -28.85 3.14 4.65
C LEU A 408 -27.80 3.81 5.55
N THR A 409 -26.54 3.77 5.13
CA THR A 409 -25.48 4.58 5.76
C THR A 409 -25.48 6.00 5.17
N SER A 410 -25.13 7.00 5.99
CA SER A 410 -25.01 8.39 5.52
C SER A 410 -24.00 8.52 4.37
N ASP A 411 -22.93 7.71 4.38
CA ASP A 411 -21.93 7.65 3.30
C ASP A 411 -22.52 7.19 1.95
N ASN A 412 -23.43 6.22 1.95
CA ASN A 412 -24.05 5.73 0.71
C ASN A 412 -24.92 6.82 0.05
N ILE A 413 -25.69 7.55 0.87
CA ILE A 413 -26.52 8.66 0.39
C ILE A 413 -25.63 9.83 -0.04
N GLN A 414 -24.57 10.16 0.72
CA GLN A 414 -23.60 11.20 0.37
C GLN A 414 -22.96 10.93 -1.00
N LYS A 415 -22.47 9.71 -1.23
CA LYS A 415 -21.89 9.30 -2.51
C LYS A 415 -22.89 9.36 -3.64
N ASN A 416 -24.16 9.04 -3.40
CA ASN A 416 -25.18 9.13 -4.44
C ASN A 416 -25.52 10.59 -4.79
N VAL A 417 -25.67 11.44 -3.78
CA VAL A 417 -25.97 12.87 -3.94
C VAL A 417 -24.83 13.63 -4.63
N THR A 418 -23.57 13.25 -4.40
CA THR A 418 -22.41 13.83 -5.09
C THR A 418 -22.13 13.19 -6.45
N GLY A 419 -22.96 12.24 -6.89
CA GLY A 419 -22.81 11.55 -8.18
C GLY A 419 -21.69 10.50 -8.22
N ALA A 420 -21.08 10.15 -7.08
CA ALA A 420 -20.11 9.06 -7.00
C ALA A 420 -20.78 7.68 -7.12
N ASN A 421 -22.03 7.55 -6.65
CA ASN A 421 -22.89 6.40 -6.88
C ASN A 421 -24.12 6.82 -7.68
N ARG A 422 -24.71 5.90 -8.46
CA ARG A 422 -25.94 6.16 -9.24
C ARG A 422 -27.23 6.00 -8.45
N THR A 423 -27.24 5.09 -7.49
CA THR A 423 -28.36 4.89 -6.56
C THR A 423 -27.84 4.61 -5.16
N ALA A 424 -28.67 4.82 -4.14
CA ALA A 424 -28.45 4.30 -2.80
C ALA A 424 -29.74 3.64 -2.30
N GLY A 425 -29.67 2.34 -2.00
CA GLY A 425 -30.82 1.55 -1.56
C GLY A 425 -31.94 1.40 -2.60
N GLY A 426 -31.63 1.47 -3.89
CA GLY A 426 -32.62 1.41 -4.97
C GLY A 426 -33.27 2.76 -5.33
N PHE A 427 -32.83 3.86 -4.74
CA PHE A 427 -33.36 5.21 -4.99
C PHE A 427 -32.27 6.15 -5.54
N ILE A 428 -32.71 7.20 -6.23
CA ILE A 428 -31.85 8.31 -6.65
C ILE A 428 -31.96 9.44 -5.62
N TRP A 429 -30.83 9.89 -5.11
CA TRP A 429 -30.73 10.94 -4.10
C TRP A 429 -30.04 12.16 -4.71
N ARG A 430 -30.60 13.34 -4.47
CA ARG A 430 -29.97 14.62 -4.82
C ARG A 430 -30.14 15.63 -3.70
N TYR A 431 -29.37 16.71 -3.73
CA TYR A 431 -29.69 17.86 -2.89
C TYR A 431 -31.07 18.41 -3.27
N ALA A 432 -31.85 18.76 -2.26
CA ALA A 432 -33.19 19.30 -2.45
C ALA A 432 -33.13 20.65 -3.16
N LYS A 433 -34.11 20.89 -4.03
CA LYS A 433 -34.33 22.22 -4.64
C LYS A 433 -34.96 23.16 -3.62
N ASP A 434 -34.77 24.47 -3.76
CA ASP A 434 -35.34 25.45 -2.85
C ASP A 434 -36.87 25.35 -2.72
N SER A 435 -37.55 25.00 -3.82
CA SER A 435 -39.00 24.77 -3.84
C SER A 435 -39.45 23.53 -3.03
N GLU A 436 -38.56 22.56 -2.83
CA GLU A 436 -38.79 21.36 -2.01
C GLU A 436 -38.44 21.62 -0.55
N VAL A 437 -37.37 22.38 -0.31
CA VAL A 437 -36.97 22.81 1.04
C VAL A 437 -38.08 23.66 1.68
N ARG A 438 -38.73 24.55 0.91
CA ARG A 438 -39.88 25.35 1.39
C ARG A 438 -41.10 24.53 1.81
N LYS A 439 -41.23 23.29 1.34
CA LYS A 439 -42.32 22.37 1.71
C LYS A 439 -42.02 21.56 2.97
N LEU A 440 -40.80 21.63 3.49
CA LEU A 440 -40.42 20.94 4.72
C LEU A 440 -40.87 21.76 5.94
N PRO A 441 -41.38 21.12 7.00
CA PRO A 441 -41.65 21.80 8.26
C PRO A 441 -40.34 22.37 8.84
N ALA A 442 -40.44 23.40 9.69
CA ALA A 442 -39.28 24.05 10.32
C ALA A 442 -38.34 23.01 10.94
N TYR A 443 -37.08 22.98 10.47
CA TYR A 443 -36.07 22.06 10.97
C TYR A 443 -35.81 22.37 12.46
N LYS A 444 -36.27 21.48 13.34
CA LYS A 444 -35.80 21.45 14.71
C LYS A 444 -34.58 20.55 14.74
N PRO A 445 -33.33 21.08 14.80
CA PRO A 445 -32.18 20.22 15.02
C PRO A 445 -32.49 19.37 16.25
N GLY A 446 -32.40 18.05 16.10
CA GLY A 446 -32.58 17.15 17.23
C GLY A 446 -31.71 17.65 18.36
N THR A 447 -32.29 17.83 19.55
CA THR A 447 -31.54 18.23 20.73
C THR A 447 -30.44 17.20 20.91
N TYR A 448 -29.24 17.62 20.55
CA TYR A 448 -28.04 16.89 20.85
C TYR A 448 -27.93 16.92 22.37
N THR A 449 -28.34 15.84 23.03
CA THR A 449 -27.75 15.52 24.32
C THR A 449 -26.27 15.49 24.04
N LYS A 450 -25.55 16.50 24.55
CA LYS A 450 -24.10 16.58 24.50
C LYS A 450 -23.60 15.16 24.70
N SER A 451 -22.99 14.54 23.69
CA SER A 451 -22.03 13.49 24.00
C SER A 451 -20.86 14.24 24.61
N SER A 452 -21.04 14.55 25.90
CA SER A 452 -19.96 14.93 26.76
C SER A 452 -18.95 13.81 26.59
N HIS A 453 -17.87 14.13 25.89
CA HIS A 453 -16.56 13.63 26.27
C HIS A 453 -16.15 14.35 27.56
N GLY A 454 -17.08 14.41 28.53
CA GLY A 454 -16.77 14.62 29.92
C GLY A 454 -16.44 13.24 30.41
N GLU A 455 -15.17 13.04 30.71
CA GLU A 455 -14.59 11.99 31.56
C GLU A 455 -15.65 11.16 32.28
N LYS A 456 -16.17 10.15 31.59
CA LYS A 456 -17.08 9.18 32.20
C LYS A 456 -16.20 8.21 32.95
N GLU A 457 -16.25 8.28 34.28
CA GLU A 457 -15.62 7.30 35.13
C GLU A 457 -16.14 5.91 34.76
N VAL A 458 -15.22 5.01 34.42
CA VAL A 458 -15.52 3.63 34.06
C VAL A 458 -15.07 2.70 35.17
N ILE A 459 -15.94 1.76 35.51
CA ILE A 459 -15.72 0.77 36.54
C ILE A 459 -15.45 -0.57 35.86
N GLN A 460 -14.33 -1.18 36.22
CA GLN A 460 -13.96 -2.53 35.84
C GLN A 460 -14.53 -3.51 36.88
N TYR A 461 -15.23 -4.53 36.42
CA TYR A 461 -15.65 -5.67 37.24
C TYR A 461 -15.04 -6.97 36.71
N SER A 462 -14.87 -7.95 37.59
CA SER A 462 -14.67 -9.34 37.21
C SER A 462 -15.94 -9.90 36.54
N ILE A 463 -15.81 -11.01 35.82
CA ILE A 463 -16.95 -11.66 35.14
C ILE A 463 -18.01 -12.11 36.16
N GLU A 464 -17.59 -12.40 37.39
CA GLU A 464 -18.44 -12.82 38.52
C GLU A 464 -19.14 -11.65 39.20
N GLY A 465 -18.88 -10.40 38.77
CA GLY A 465 -19.53 -9.21 39.31
C GLY A 465 -18.78 -8.50 40.43
N LYS A 466 -17.55 -8.91 40.75
CA LYS A 466 -16.74 -8.21 41.75
C LYS A 466 -16.15 -6.94 41.16
N LYS A 467 -16.38 -5.79 41.80
CA LYS A 467 -15.76 -4.52 41.42
C LYS A 467 -14.24 -4.59 41.62
N LEU A 468 -13.46 -4.35 40.57
CA LEU A 468 -12.00 -4.42 40.59
C LEU A 468 -11.35 -3.05 40.68
N ALA A 469 -11.69 -2.13 39.77
CA ALA A 469 -11.09 -0.81 39.69
C ALA A 469 -12.06 0.24 39.15
N VAL A 470 -11.79 1.51 39.46
CA VAL A 470 -12.48 2.68 38.89
C VAL A 470 -11.44 3.55 38.22
N TYR A 471 -11.71 3.93 36.98
CA TYR A 471 -10.86 4.79 36.18
C TYR A 471 -11.62 6.06 35.85
N SER A 472 -10.92 7.18 35.82
CA SER A 472 -11.42 8.48 35.38
C SER A 472 -11.95 8.47 33.94
N SER A 473 -11.44 7.57 33.10
CA SER A 473 -11.85 7.44 31.69
C SER A 473 -11.49 6.09 31.07
N ILE A 474 -12.10 5.80 29.91
CA ILE A 474 -11.73 4.66 29.05
C ILE A 474 -10.25 4.71 28.65
N THR A 475 -9.71 5.91 28.41
CA THR A 475 -8.31 6.10 27.99
C THR A 475 -7.35 5.73 29.13
N GLU A 476 -7.67 6.10 30.36
CA GLU A 476 -6.89 5.71 31.54
C GLU A 476 -6.98 4.19 31.77
N ALA A 477 -8.19 3.62 31.70
CA ALA A 477 -8.40 2.18 31.81
C ALA A 477 -7.61 1.39 30.75
N SER A 478 -7.62 1.88 29.50
CA SER A 478 -6.87 1.32 28.38
C SER A 478 -5.35 1.33 28.66
N ARG A 479 -4.81 2.43 29.19
CA ARG A 479 -3.40 2.58 29.50
C ARG A 479 -2.97 1.73 30.70
N ALA A 480 -3.80 1.65 31.74
CA ALA A 480 -3.48 0.92 32.96
C ALA A 480 -3.50 -0.61 32.76
N ILE A 481 -4.42 -1.12 31.94
CA ILE A 481 -4.58 -2.57 31.71
C ILE A 481 -3.86 -3.04 30.43
N GLY A 482 -3.49 -2.11 29.54
CA GLY A 482 -2.88 -2.45 28.25
C GLY A 482 -3.88 -3.01 27.24
N LEU A 483 -5.16 -2.62 27.34
CA LEU A 483 -6.21 -3.01 26.39
C LEU A 483 -6.49 -1.90 25.38
N SER A 484 -7.07 -2.25 24.23
CA SER A 484 -7.53 -1.25 23.25
C SER A 484 -8.71 -0.43 23.81
N GLY A 485 -8.58 0.89 23.82
CA GLY A 485 -9.66 1.80 24.25
C GLY A 485 -10.95 1.67 23.44
N SER A 486 -10.86 1.30 22.15
CA SER A 486 -12.06 1.01 21.34
C SER A 486 -12.74 -0.30 21.74
N GLY A 487 -11.97 -1.29 22.22
CA GLY A 487 -12.50 -2.53 22.77
C GLY A 487 -13.26 -2.33 24.08
N ILE A 488 -12.72 -1.48 24.97
CA ILE A 488 -13.38 -1.10 26.23
C ILE A 488 -14.66 -0.31 25.92
N ALA A 489 -14.62 0.64 24.98
CA ALA A 489 -15.77 1.45 24.60
C ALA A 489 -16.96 0.63 24.08
N VAL A 490 -16.69 -0.44 23.32
CA VAL A 490 -17.74 -1.34 22.79
C VAL A 490 -18.30 -2.27 23.87
N ALA A 491 -17.52 -2.61 24.90
CA ALA A 491 -17.96 -3.44 26.02
C ALA A 491 -18.63 -2.63 27.15
N LEU A 492 -18.43 -1.31 27.18
CA LEU A 492 -18.97 -0.42 28.20
C LEU A 492 -20.50 -0.47 28.22
N ASP A 493 -21.07 -0.75 29.38
CA ASP A 493 -22.52 -0.88 29.61
C ASP A 493 -23.22 -1.95 28.76
N SER A 494 -22.46 -2.84 28.11
CA SER A 494 -23.00 -3.97 27.38
C SER A 494 -23.32 -5.14 28.31
N ASP A 495 -24.52 -5.71 28.19
CA ASP A 495 -24.94 -6.88 28.99
C ASP A 495 -24.40 -8.23 28.47
N HIS A 496 -23.72 -8.24 27.33
CA HIS A 496 -23.28 -9.45 26.65
C HIS A 496 -21.86 -9.38 26.08
N ARG A 497 -21.10 -8.31 26.36
CA ARG A 497 -19.73 -8.13 25.87
C ARG A 497 -18.77 -7.81 27.02
N SER A 498 -17.58 -8.38 26.95
CA SER A 498 -16.45 -8.09 27.82
C SER A 498 -15.25 -7.61 26.98
N SER A 499 -14.29 -6.96 27.63
CA SER A 499 -13.01 -6.60 27.00
C SER A 499 -11.87 -7.00 27.92
N GLY A 500 -10.92 -7.78 27.39
CA GLY A 500 -9.80 -8.33 28.17
C GLY A 500 -10.22 -9.26 29.31
N GLY A 501 -11.39 -9.89 29.22
CA GLY A 501 -11.93 -10.72 30.30
C GLY A 501 -12.61 -9.94 31.43
N PHE A 502 -12.82 -8.63 31.27
CA PHE A 502 -13.47 -7.78 32.28
C PHE A 502 -14.77 -7.16 31.77
N VAL A 503 -15.65 -6.86 32.72
CA VAL A 503 -16.92 -6.16 32.48
C VAL A 503 -16.72 -4.69 32.73
N TRP A 504 -17.18 -3.87 31.80
CA TRP A 504 -16.99 -2.43 31.85
C TRP A 504 -18.34 -1.76 32.04
N ARG A 505 -18.44 -0.89 33.04
CA ARG A 505 -19.66 -0.10 33.30
C ARG A 505 -19.35 1.35 33.56
N THR A 506 -20.25 2.23 33.16
CA THR A 506 -20.17 3.64 33.55
C THR A 506 -20.55 3.78 35.03
N LYS A 507 -19.90 4.70 35.75
CA LYS A 507 -20.28 5.06 37.11
C LYS A 507 -21.77 5.45 37.16
N GLY A 508 -22.54 4.76 38.00
CA GLY A 508 -24.01 4.87 38.07
C GLY A 508 -24.77 3.68 37.45
N ASN A 509 -24.10 2.81 36.68
CA ASN A 509 -24.68 1.59 36.13
C ASN A 509 -23.98 0.33 36.72
N PRO A 510 -24.21 -0.01 38.01
CA PRO A 510 -23.51 -1.12 38.64
C PRO A 510 -23.85 -2.45 37.99
N TYR A 511 -22.82 -3.25 37.73
CA TYR A 511 -23.00 -4.58 37.16
C TYR A 511 -23.57 -5.54 38.22
N ARG A 512 -24.75 -6.11 37.96
CA ARG A 512 -25.51 -6.96 38.91
C ARG A 512 -25.31 -8.47 38.70
N GLY A 513 -24.21 -8.88 38.07
CA GLY A 513 -23.86 -10.31 37.93
C GLY A 513 -24.58 -11.07 36.80
N LEU A 514 -25.21 -10.37 35.85
CA LEU A 514 -25.90 -10.96 34.70
C LEU A 514 -25.11 -10.74 33.41
N LEU A 515 -23.85 -11.19 33.33
CA LEU A 515 -23.29 -11.42 32.00
C LEU A 515 -23.94 -12.71 31.58
N ILE A 516 -24.66 -12.65 30.47
CA ILE A 516 -25.11 -13.87 29.79
C ILE A 516 -23.86 -14.74 29.61
N LYS A 517 -23.76 -15.83 30.37
CA LYS A 517 -22.66 -16.79 30.25
C LYS A 517 -22.72 -17.31 28.82
N ASN A 518 -21.80 -16.79 28.03
CA ASN A 518 -21.66 -16.95 26.58
C ASN A 518 -22.66 -16.10 25.77
N PRO A 519 -22.20 -15.17 24.89
CA PRO A 519 -22.99 -14.88 23.70
C PRO A 519 -23.33 -16.22 23.03
N PRO A 520 -24.51 -16.37 22.38
CA PRO A 520 -24.79 -17.59 21.64
C PRO A 520 -23.57 -17.83 20.77
N ALA A 521 -22.85 -18.94 21.00
CA ALA A 521 -21.63 -19.21 20.29
C ALA A 521 -21.99 -18.99 18.83
N ASN A 522 -21.34 -18.02 18.18
CA ASN A 522 -21.42 -17.92 16.73
C ASN A 522 -20.82 -19.25 16.32
N LYS A 523 -21.67 -20.27 16.13
CA LYS A 523 -21.26 -21.64 15.86
C LYS A 523 -20.56 -21.49 14.53
N ALA A 524 -19.25 -21.35 14.62
CA ALA A 524 -18.46 -20.97 13.48
C ALA A 524 -18.74 -22.06 12.46
N LYS A 525 -19.30 -21.67 11.32
CA LYS A 525 -19.75 -22.66 10.36
C LYS A 525 -18.49 -23.37 9.89
N THR A 526 -18.44 -24.67 10.14
CA THR A 526 -17.39 -25.53 9.63
C THR A 526 -17.30 -25.33 8.12
N VAL A 527 -16.10 -25.30 7.57
CA VAL A 527 -15.88 -25.20 6.13
C VAL A 527 -15.02 -26.35 5.67
N SER A 528 -15.40 -26.94 4.55
CA SER A 528 -14.62 -27.97 3.90
C SER A 528 -13.89 -27.37 2.71
N GLN A 529 -12.60 -27.68 2.65
CA GLN A 529 -11.69 -27.33 1.58
C GLN A 529 -11.64 -28.49 0.61
N TYR A 530 -11.89 -28.21 -0.66
CA TYR A 530 -11.83 -29.17 -1.75
C TYR A 530 -10.76 -28.74 -2.74
N ASP A 531 -10.06 -29.71 -3.34
CA ASP A 531 -9.27 -29.43 -4.52
C ASP A 531 -10.18 -29.05 -5.70
N LEU A 532 -9.59 -28.52 -6.77
CA LEU A 532 -10.36 -28.13 -7.96
C LEU A 532 -11.01 -29.32 -8.70
N LYS A 533 -10.62 -30.56 -8.36
CA LYS A 533 -11.24 -31.79 -8.85
C LYS A 533 -12.41 -32.24 -7.95
N GLY A 534 -12.76 -31.45 -6.94
CA GLY A 534 -13.86 -31.74 -6.02
C GLY A 534 -13.52 -32.73 -4.90
N ARG A 535 -12.26 -33.15 -4.70
CA ARG A 535 -11.88 -34.05 -3.60
C ARG A 535 -11.62 -33.25 -2.33
N ARG A 536 -12.22 -33.67 -1.22
CA ARG A 536 -12.09 -32.97 0.06
C ARG A 536 -10.68 -33.13 0.63
N VAL A 537 -9.99 -32.02 0.79
CA VAL A 537 -8.61 -31.93 1.30
C VAL A 537 -8.61 -31.78 2.82
N ALA A 538 -9.45 -30.90 3.36
CA ALA A 538 -9.47 -30.62 4.79
C ALA A 538 -10.85 -30.13 5.26
N ILE A 539 -11.09 -30.21 6.57
CA ILE A 539 -12.27 -29.67 7.23
C ILE A 539 -11.79 -28.75 8.34
N TYR A 540 -12.22 -27.49 8.30
CA TYR A 540 -11.88 -26.51 9.32
C TYR A 540 -13.12 -26.15 10.13
N PRO A 541 -13.00 -26.06 11.46
CA PRO A 541 -14.07 -25.56 12.33
C PRO A 541 -14.63 -24.18 11.95
N SER A 542 -13.86 -23.34 11.24
CA SER A 542 -14.33 -22.03 10.76
C SER A 542 -13.54 -21.50 9.57
N THR A 543 -14.09 -20.50 8.87
CA THR A 543 -13.35 -19.73 7.84
C THR A 543 -12.10 -19.04 8.39
N LYS A 544 -12.08 -18.66 9.68
CA LYS A 544 -10.91 -18.04 10.34
C LYS A 544 -9.80 -19.04 10.65
N GLN A 545 -10.15 -20.26 11.02
CA GLN A 545 -9.15 -21.33 11.16
C GLN A 545 -8.64 -21.79 9.80
N ALA A 546 -9.51 -21.84 8.78
CA ALA A 546 -9.08 -22.06 7.41
C ALA A 546 -8.09 -20.98 6.95
N GLU A 547 -8.34 -19.70 7.27
CA GLU A 547 -7.42 -18.59 7.00
C GLU A 547 -6.08 -18.76 7.70
N ALA A 548 -6.07 -19.11 8.99
CA ALA A 548 -4.83 -19.33 9.73
C ALA A 548 -4.01 -20.52 9.19
N ALA A 549 -4.67 -21.57 8.69
CA ALA A 549 -4.00 -22.76 8.17
C ALA A 549 -3.54 -22.60 6.70
N THR A 550 -4.29 -21.86 5.88
CA THR A 550 -4.06 -21.78 4.42
C THR A 550 -3.51 -20.44 3.95
N GLY A 551 -3.57 -19.39 4.78
CA GLY A 551 -3.24 -18.02 4.39
C GLY A 551 -4.29 -17.35 3.49
N VAL A 552 -5.42 -18.02 3.21
CA VAL A 552 -6.50 -17.51 2.36
C VAL A 552 -7.50 -16.74 3.22
N TYR A 553 -7.82 -15.50 2.85
CA TYR A 553 -8.68 -14.63 3.65
C TYR A 553 -10.07 -15.24 3.93
N ALA A 554 -10.52 -15.22 5.20
CA ALA A 554 -11.82 -15.77 5.59
C ALA A 554 -13.02 -15.16 4.83
N THR A 555 -12.88 -13.92 4.36
CA THR A 555 -13.91 -13.21 3.59
C THR A 555 -14.10 -13.83 2.20
N THR A 556 -13.02 -14.18 1.50
CA THR A 556 -13.10 -14.81 0.16
C THR A 556 -13.54 -16.25 0.26
N ILE A 557 -13.07 -16.99 1.29
CA ILE A 557 -13.54 -18.35 1.60
C ILE A 557 -15.06 -18.35 1.76
N SER A 558 -15.59 -17.36 2.50
CA SER A 558 -17.03 -17.24 2.69
C SER A 558 -17.80 -16.93 1.39
N GLN A 559 -17.24 -16.17 0.45
CA GLN A 559 -17.95 -15.85 -0.80
C GLN A 559 -18.04 -17.06 -1.72
N VAL A 560 -16.99 -17.90 -1.73
CA VAL A 560 -17.00 -19.18 -2.45
C VAL A 560 -18.00 -20.14 -1.81
N ALA A 561 -17.96 -20.29 -0.49
CA ALA A 561 -18.90 -21.15 0.24
C ALA A 561 -20.37 -20.70 0.15
N LEU A 562 -20.64 -19.46 -0.28
CA LEU A 562 -21.98 -18.92 -0.56
C LEU A 562 -22.39 -19.06 -2.04
N GLY A 563 -21.55 -19.64 -2.90
CA GLY A 563 -21.83 -19.78 -4.34
C GLY A 563 -21.74 -18.49 -5.14
N LYS A 564 -21.19 -17.41 -4.55
CA LYS A 564 -21.00 -16.11 -5.23
C LYS A 564 -19.71 -16.07 -6.04
N LEU A 565 -18.73 -16.89 -5.66
CA LEU A 565 -17.46 -17.11 -6.35
C LEU A 565 -17.27 -18.61 -6.57
N LYS A 566 -16.49 -18.99 -7.58
CA LYS A 566 -16.22 -20.39 -7.90
C LYS A 566 -15.15 -21.02 -6.99
N SER A 567 -14.04 -20.33 -6.73
CA SER A 567 -12.92 -20.82 -5.92
C SER A 567 -12.13 -19.65 -5.29
N THR A 568 -11.27 -19.94 -4.29
CA THR A 568 -10.30 -18.98 -3.75
C THR A 568 -9.09 -19.72 -3.17
N GLY A 569 -7.89 -19.19 -3.43
CA GLY A 569 -6.64 -19.75 -2.93
C GLY A 569 -6.32 -21.16 -3.43
N GLY A 570 -6.76 -21.54 -4.63
CA GLY A 570 -6.57 -22.90 -5.16
C GLY A 570 -7.62 -23.93 -4.74
N PHE A 571 -8.66 -23.53 -4.01
CA PHE A 571 -9.62 -24.47 -3.43
C PHE A 571 -11.07 -24.05 -3.65
N ILE A 572 -11.94 -25.05 -3.75
CA ILE A 572 -13.39 -24.89 -3.63
C ILE A 572 -13.73 -24.98 -2.14
N TRP A 573 -14.60 -24.10 -1.69
CA TRP A 573 -14.99 -24.02 -0.29
C TRP A 573 -16.48 -24.24 -0.16
N GLN A 574 -16.88 -25.09 0.78
CA GLN A 574 -18.28 -25.35 1.07
C GLN A 574 -18.52 -25.26 2.57
N TYR A 575 -19.64 -24.66 2.97
CA TYR A 575 -20.08 -24.72 4.37
C TYR A 575 -20.51 -26.14 4.76
N GLY A 576 -20.14 -26.55 5.96
CA GLY A 576 -20.35 -27.89 6.50
C GLY A 576 -19.17 -28.84 6.25
N LYS A 577 -19.32 -30.10 6.66
CA LYS A 577 -18.36 -31.18 6.37
C LYS A 577 -18.41 -31.62 4.90
N GLY A 578 -19.56 -31.42 4.24
CA GLY A 578 -19.81 -31.79 2.84
C GLY A 578 -19.51 -33.26 2.51
N PRO A 579 -19.67 -33.67 1.23
CA PRO A 579 -19.27 -35.00 0.76
C PRO A 579 -17.74 -35.14 0.65
N LYS A 580 -17.21 -36.37 0.54
CA LYS A 580 -15.77 -36.59 0.27
C LYS A 580 -15.37 -36.15 -1.15
N THR A 581 -16.32 -36.23 -2.08
CA THR A 581 -16.19 -35.80 -3.47
C THR A 581 -17.37 -34.90 -3.80
N LEU A 582 -17.09 -33.70 -4.29
CA LEU A 582 -18.03 -32.65 -4.65
C LEU A 582 -18.20 -32.65 -6.17
N ASP A 583 -19.44 -32.64 -6.65
CA ASP A 583 -19.73 -32.37 -8.06
C ASP A 583 -19.53 -30.87 -8.35
N VAL A 584 -18.43 -30.58 -9.04
CA VAL A 584 -17.96 -29.22 -9.32
C VAL A 584 -18.92 -28.49 -10.28
N GLU A 585 -19.48 -29.19 -11.28
CA GLU A 585 -20.37 -28.58 -12.26
C GLU A 585 -21.73 -28.23 -11.67
N ALA A 586 -22.29 -29.14 -10.85
CA ALA A 586 -23.51 -28.86 -10.10
C ALA A 586 -23.30 -27.71 -9.10
N HIS A 587 -22.15 -27.66 -8.42
CA HIS A 587 -21.83 -26.59 -7.47
C HIS A 587 -21.77 -25.21 -8.15
N TYR A 588 -21.22 -25.14 -9.38
CA TYR A 588 -21.12 -23.90 -10.16
C TYR A 588 -22.42 -23.45 -10.83
N ALA A 589 -23.47 -24.26 -10.87
CA ALA A 589 -24.76 -23.89 -11.47
C ALA A 589 -25.37 -22.65 -10.80
N SER A 590 -25.38 -22.61 -9.47
CA SER A 590 -25.87 -21.48 -8.67
C SER A 590 -25.14 -20.17 -8.96
N THR A 591 -23.81 -20.24 -9.16
CA THR A 591 -22.98 -19.09 -9.51
C THR A 591 -23.27 -18.58 -10.92
N ARG A 592 -23.53 -19.46 -11.90
CA ARG A 592 -23.87 -19.09 -13.29
C ARG A 592 -25.20 -18.34 -13.35
N GLU A 593 -26.20 -18.81 -12.62
CA GLU A 593 -27.51 -18.18 -12.54
C GLU A 593 -27.45 -16.79 -11.90
N HIS A 594 -26.69 -16.64 -10.81
CA HIS A 594 -26.45 -15.34 -10.17
C HIS A 594 -25.83 -14.31 -11.13
N VAL A 595 -24.88 -14.71 -11.97
CA VAL A 595 -24.23 -13.83 -12.96
C VAL A 595 -25.18 -13.43 -14.09
N ARG A 596 -26.08 -14.32 -14.52
CA ARG A 596 -27.06 -14.04 -15.57
C ARG A 596 -28.10 -12.99 -15.13
N GLN A 597 -28.55 -13.06 -13.88
CA GLN A 597 -29.56 -12.13 -13.34
C GLN A 597 -29.07 -10.68 -13.21
N ILE A 598 -27.76 -10.45 -13.17
CA ILE A 598 -27.18 -9.12 -12.94
C ILE A 598 -26.70 -8.39 -14.21
N SER A 599 -26.76 -9.01 -15.40
CA SER A 599 -26.28 -8.43 -16.67
C SER A 599 -27.38 -7.72 -17.48
N LYS A 600 -27.15 -6.47 -17.94
CA LYS A 600 -28.09 -5.63 -18.74
C LYS A 600 -27.55 -5.25 -20.12
N ALA A 601 -28.45 -5.06 -21.11
CA ALA A 601 -28.16 -4.72 -22.52
C ALA A 601 -27.76 -3.25 -22.74
N VAL A 602 -27.06 -2.95 -23.85
CA VAL A 602 -26.52 -1.61 -24.16
C VAL A 602 -26.58 -1.24 -25.64
N ALA A 603 -26.70 0.05 -25.95
CA ALA A 603 -26.71 0.63 -27.29
C ALA A 603 -25.52 1.58 -27.53
N LYS A 604 -25.06 1.62 -28.79
CA LYS A 604 -23.93 2.42 -29.31
C LYS A 604 -24.42 3.55 -30.22
N TYR A 605 -23.85 4.74 -30.07
CA TYR A 605 -24.15 5.94 -30.86
C TYR A 605 -22.86 6.64 -31.32
N THR A 606 -22.89 7.41 -32.41
CA THR A 606 -21.81 8.32 -32.81
C THR A 606 -21.70 9.49 -31.82
N ILE A 607 -20.58 10.22 -31.82
CA ILE A 607 -20.41 11.44 -30.97
C ILE A 607 -21.49 12.50 -31.29
N GLY A 608 -21.92 12.58 -32.55
CA GLY A 608 -23.03 13.45 -32.96
C GLY A 608 -24.42 12.94 -32.56
N GLY A 609 -24.51 11.84 -31.81
CA GLY A 609 -25.78 11.31 -31.28
C GLY A 609 -26.55 10.37 -32.22
N LYS A 610 -25.97 9.96 -33.36
CA LYS A 610 -26.63 9.05 -34.31
C LYS A 610 -26.48 7.60 -33.85
N PHE A 611 -27.57 6.84 -33.79
CA PHE A 611 -27.56 5.42 -33.41
C PHE A 611 -26.71 4.56 -34.37
N ILE A 612 -26.04 3.53 -33.82
CA ILE A 612 -25.21 2.59 -34.57
C ILE A 612 -25.73 1.15 -34.42
N CYS A 613 -25.76 0.60 -33.19
CA CYS A 613 -26.14 -0.80 -32.94
C CYS A 613 -26.41 -1.10 -31.44
N GLU A 614 -26.91 -2.31 -31.13
CA GLU A 614 -27.22 -2.80 -29.78
C GLU A 614 -26.48 -4.09 -29.44
N TYR A 615 -26.27 -4.33 -28.14
CA TYR A 615 -25.60 -5.51 -27.60
C TYR A 615 -26.34 -6.06 -26.38
N PRO A 616 -26.36 -7.40 -26.19
CA PRO A 616 -27.08 -8.04 -25.09
C PRO A 616 -26.46 -7.76 -23.70
N SER A 617 -25.21 -7.31 -23.64
CA SER A 617 -24.62 -6.81 -22.39
C SER A 617 -23.42 -5.90 -22.61
N ILE A 618 -23.00 -5.16 -21.58
CA ILE A 618 -21.75 -4.37 -21.59
C ILE A 618 -20.54 -5.23 -21.98
N HIS A 619 -20.54 -6.52 -21.60
CA HIS A 619 -19.46 -7.46 -21.88
C HIS A 619 -19.52 -8.01 -23.30
N ALA A 620 -20.71 -8.11 -23.89
CA ALA A 620 -20.87 -8.44 -25.31
C ALA A 620 -20.40 -7.27 -26.19
N ALA A 621 -20.84 -6.04 -25.87
CA ALA A 621 -20.38 -4.81 -26.53
C ALA A 621 -18.87 -4.65 -26.48
N ALA A 622 -18.27 -4.81 -25.29
CA ALA A 622 -16.83 -4.72 -25.10
C ALA A 622 -16.04 -5.74 -25.92
N ARG A 623 -16.61 -6.94 -26.09
CA ARG A 623 -16.02 -7.96 -26.93
C ARG A 623 -16.08 -7.51 -28.38
N GLU A 624 -17.25 -7.34 -28.97
CA GLU A 624 -17.36 -7.08 -30.42
C GLU A 624 -16.61 -5.82 -30.85
N GLU A 625 -16.58 -4.78 -30.01
CA GLU A 625 -15.98 -3.49 -30.36
C GLU A 625 -14.51 -3.34 -29.97
N GLY A 626 -13.94 -4.33 -29.30
CA GLY A 626 -12.53 -4.28 -28.88
C GLY A 626 -12.21 -3.17 -27.88
N ILE A 627 -13.22 -2.61 -27.21
CA ILE A 627 -13.10 -1.60 -26.16
C ILE A 627 -13.38 -2.20 -24.79
N SER A 628 -12.91 -1.59 -23.70
CA SER A 628 -13.15 -2.16 -22.38
C SER A 628 -14.62 -2.01 -21.97
N ALA A 629 -15.21 -3.07 -21.40
CA ALA A 629 -16.54 -3.00 -20.76
C ALA A 629 -16.60 -1.90 -19.71
N GLY A 630 -15.44 -1.62 -19.11
CA GLY A 630 -15.28 -0.55 -18.18
C GLY A 630 -15.40 0.86 -18.79
N SER A 631 -14.86 1.05 -19.99
CA SER A 631 -14.97 2.30 -20.75
C SER A 631 -16.40 2.53 -21.22
N ILE A 632 -17.07 1.48 -21.72
CA ILE A 632 -18.51 1.52 -22.04
C ILE A 632 -19.31 1.89 -20.77
N SER A 633 -18.99 1.25 -19.64
CA SER A 633 -19.62 1.55 -18.35
C SER A 633 -19.35 2.99 -17.89
N SER A 634 -18.14 3.53 -18.05
CA SER A 634 -17.81 4.91 -17.70
C SER A 634 -18.58 5.92 -18.54
N VAL A 635 -18.78 5.64 -19.83
CA VAL A 635 -19.61 6.49 -20.70
C VAL A 635 -21.07 6.43 -20.29
N ILE A 636 -21.58 5.22 -20.06
CA ILE A 636 -22.95 5.06 -19.56
C ILE A 636 -23.10 5.82 -18.23
N ASN A 637 -22.16 5.67 -17.30
CA ASN A 637 -22.11 6.34 -15.98
C ASN A 637 -21.84 7.85 -16.04
N GLY A 638 -21.64 8.44 -17.23
CA GLY A 638 -21.37 9.87 -17.39
C GLY A 638 -19.98 10.31 -16.91
N GLN A 639 -19.08 9.37 -16.61
CA GLN A 639 -17.70 9.63 -16.19
C GLN A 639 -16.76 9.87 -17.38
N SER A 640 -17.19 9.57 -18.60
CA SER A 640 -16.42 9.77 -19.83
C SER A 640 -17.34 10.16 -20.98
N GLN A 641 -16.86 11.02 -21.88
CA GLN A 641 -17.69 11.50 -23.00
C GLN A 641 -17.82 10.49 -24.14
N SER A 642 -16.86 9.59 -24.32
CA SER A 642 -16.95 8.52 -25.32
C SER A 642 -16.06 7.33 -24.96
N ALA A 643 -16.34 6.17 -25.54
CA ALA A 643 -15.52 4.97 -25.45
C ALA A 643 -15.36 4.39 -26.84
N GLY A 644 -14.10 4.25 -27.29
CA GLY A 644 -13.80 3.93 -28.69
C GLY A 644 -14.30 4.99 -29.67
N GLY A 645 -14.34 6.27 -29.27
CA GLY A 645 -14.85 7.36 -30.10
C GLY A 645 -16.37 7.35 -30.32
N ASN A 646 -17.13 6.59 -29.52
CA ASN A 646 -18.59 6.48 -29.63
C ASN A 646 -19.28 6.69 -28.25
N LEU A 647 -20.53 7.11 -28.28
CA LEU A 647 -21.42 7.24 -27.12
C LEU A 647 -22.09 5.90 -26.81
N TRP A 648 -22.40 5.66 -25.53
CA TRP A 648 -22.94 4.39 -25.05
C TRP A 648 -24.07 4.63 -24.04
N LYS A 649 -25.18 3.90 -24.18
CA LYS A 649 -26.32 3.97 -23.26
C LYS A 649 -26.77 2.56 -22.86
N LEU A 650 -27.25 2.40 -21.63
CA LEU A 650 -28.00 1.20 -21.25
C LEU A 650 -29.31 1.19 -22.01
N LEU A 651 -29.70 0.03 -22.53
CA LEU A 651 -31.07 -0.20 -22.98
C LEU A 651 -31.91 -0.47 -21.74
N GLU A 652 -33.09 0.15 -21.69
CA GLU A 652 -34.05 -0.03 -20.60
C GLU A 652 -34.68 -1.42 -20.63
#